data_AF-A0A251X9Z0-F1
#
_entry.id   AF-A0A251X9Z0-F1
#
_cell.length_a   1.000
_cell.length_b   1.000
_cell.length_c   1.000
_cell.angle_alpha   90.00
_cell.angle_beta   90.00
_cell.angle_gamma   90.00
#
_symmetry.space_group_name_H-M   'P 1'
#
loop_
_entity.id
_entity.type
_entity.pdbx_description
1 polymer ?
#
loop_
_entity_poly.entity_id
_entity_poly.type
_entity_poly.pdbx_seq_one_letter_code
_entity_poly.pdbx_strand_id
1 'polypeptide(L)'
;MEPFTSFLLLTASQTIIHAVPRVLGQVVANHGNKRNNRDFMEMIRGNSRLIELQANHQKQLAIIYHERNDIEMTRLEMEKAIALSDHEDRRELLELKAKELRLTERLAQQEQVFRAQESALYRELLRELKTQEIDVKLQEIQTQWDAIEKNWPSRLNRRDTEELLLKGRTEYPLLLLIAPPNISRSCPDSFQNNLPQELRNHLKAFIKTQYGNSTYPVELYADYFNRDIFDIDVKQLRHVLSPLPTVVIYCDITDREVYFHVGSWGWGNAEFAEVTSEPWNWRDEKNRLQKDEPDVDECLYQLRLEVIDMYKVLSSFLVDWYYLNSDRHYLPVLPAIKSDFPREDLVFQIELIEAVHQRNLACSAYDDGVQCLRLELFAQAVTHFQTALRLSADFSEAELYLGIALCGAERYAEAEQQLAAVLKQEPQNVFALNYYGLSLLHLKQLSAALTCFEQLVELNPDCADGWLHLSETLSALGRGKLATPYLDKAKKLPPCASPIVPVVSKVVPVVSKVVPVASKPVLIKDRYRDNGDGTVTDIKTNLQWMRCLVGQTWQDGRCHGEAQEMYCDTAVALKADFAGHSDWRLPTIEELRSLVYCSSGKPAYFPNNGKKCEGDYQRPTLVQEAFPDASEWFVWSCSPVAGGTSNAWGVGFNNGSDDNSPRYGSNNVRLVRGGQ
;
A
#
# COMPACT_ATOMS: atom_id res chain seq x y z
N MET A 1 0.59 17.33 8.23
CA MET A 1 0.37 18.08 9.50
C MET A 1 -0.25 19.46 9.29
N GLU A 2 -0.50 19.91 8.06
CA GLU A 2 -1.41 21.05 7.79
C GLU A 2 -2.59 20.53 6.95
N PRO A 3 -3.64 19.98 7.59
CA PRO A 3 -4.95 20.64 7.47
C PRO A 3 -5.88 20.47 8.70
N PHE A 4 -5.34 20.30 9.91
CA PHE A 4 -6.16 20.12 11.12
C PHE A 4 -6.47 21.42 11.90
N THR A 5 -5.94 22.56 11.46
CA THR A 5 -6.06 23.85 12.19
C THR A 5 -7.35 24.63 11.91
N SER A 6 -8.19 24.22 10.96
CA SER A 6 -9.27 25.09 10.46
C SER A 6 -10.72 24.68 10.79
N PHE A 7 -10.97 23.61 11.57
CA PHE A 7 -12.35 23.10 11.74
C PHE A 7 -13.00 23.30 13.12
N LEU A 8 -12.34 23.89 14.12
CA LEU A 8 -12.85 23.94 15.51
C LEU A 8 -13.15 25.36 16.07
N LEU A 9 -13.46 26.33 15.21
CA LEU A 9 -13.73 27.71 15.65
C LEU A 9 -15.21 28.09 15.85
N LEU A 10 -16.15 27.18 15.63
CA LEU A 10 -17.58 27.53 15.66
C LEU A 10 -18.40 26.43 16.34
N THR A 11 -18.43 26.43 17.69
CA THR A 11 -19.64 26.63 18.53
C THR A 11 -19.42 26.10 19.96
N ALA A 12 -19.79 26.93 20.95
CA ALA A 12 -20.10 26.64 22.37
C ALA A 12 -18.96 26.62 23.42
N SER A 13 -19.11 27.56 24.38
CA SER A 13 -18.45 27.80 25.67
C SER A 13 -16.97 28.24 25.74
N GLN A 14 -16.72 29.36 26.43
CA GLN A 14 -15.39 29.82 26.88
C GLN A 14 -14.89 29.07 28.15
N THR A 15 -15.40 27.87 28.38
CA THR A 15 -15.10 27.06 29.58
C THR A 15 -14.02 26.07 29.22
N ILE A 16 -12.85 26.04 29.90
CA ILE A 16 -11.87 24.92 30.00
C ILE A 16 -11.20 24.41 28.68
N ILE A 17 -11.94 24.43 27.57
CA ILE A 17 -11.76 23.93 26.21
C ILE A 17 -10.44 24.37 25.56
N HIS A 18 -9.76 25.41 26.05
CA HIS A 18 -8.54 25.93 25.41
C HIS A 18 -7.25 25.70 26.21
N ALA A 19 -7.33 25.47 27.52
CA ALA A 19 -6.14 25.44 28.39
C ALA A 19 -5.30 24.17 28.17
N VAL A 20 -5.91 22.99 28.28
CA VAL A 20 -5.21 21.69 28.21
C VAL A 20 -4.83 21.27 26.79
N PRO A 21 -5.68 21.45 25.75
CA PRO A 21 -5.32 21.05 24.38
C PRO A 21 -4.06 21.77 23.86
N ARG A 22 -3.89 23.05 24.19
CA ARG A 22 -2.76 23.86 23.69
C ARG A 22 -1.45 23.52 24.40
N VAL A 23 -1.48 23.24 25.71
CA VAL A 23 -0.29 22.77 26.45
C VAL A 23 0.22 21.48 25.85
N LEU A 24 -0.69 20.52 25.67
CA LEU A 24 -0.34 19.22 25.14
C LEU A 24 0.13 19.32 23.68
N GLY A 25 -0.51 20.16 22.86
CA GLY A 25 -0.04 20.45 21.51
C GLY A 25 1.37 21.08 21.43
N GLN A 26 1.72 21.96 22.36
CA GLN A 26 3.08 22.54 22.43
C GLN A 26 4.12 21.53 22.94
N VAL A 27 3.76 20.71 23.94
CA VAL A 27 4.58 19.58 24.39
C VAL A 27 4.88 18.65 23.21
N VAL A 28 3.87 18.33 22.40
CA VAL A 28 4.00 17.51 21.19
C VAL A 28 4.90 18.18 20.15
N ALA A 29 4.75 19.48 19.91
CA ALA A 29 5.59 20.21 18.97
C ALA A 29 7.07 20.23 19.40
N ASN A 30 7.33 20.45 20.69
CA ASN A 30 8.68 20.55 21.24
C ASN A 30 9.42 19.21 21.24
N HIS A 31 8.73 18.10 21.55
CA HIS A 31 9.33 16.77 21.52
C HIS A 31 9.19 16.06 20.17
N GLY A 32 8.38 16.60 19.26
CA GLY A 32 8.15 16.11 17.90
C GLY A 32 9.26 16.44 16.91
N ASN A 33 10.42 16.95 17.36
CA ASN A 33 11.56 17.20 16.48
C ASN A 33 12.16 15.87 16.00
N LYS A 34 11.64 15.39 14.86
CA LYS A 34 11.75 14.02 14.34
C LYS A 34 13.17 13.50 14.14
N ARG A 35 14.16 14.38 14.01
CA ARG A 35 15.52 13.98 13.61
C ARG A 35 16.28 13.31 14.76
N ASN A 36 16.25 13.89 15.96
CA ASN A 36 17.05 13.40 17.08
C ASN A 36 16.46 12.13 17.73
N ASN A 37 15.12 12.03 17.80
CA ASN A 37 14.47 10.79 18.25
C ASN A 37 14.64 9.66 17.24
N ARG A 38 14.71 9.96 15.94
CA ARG A 38 14.97 8.95 14.91
C ARG A 38 16.33 8.29 15.11
N ASP A 39 17.39 9.06 15.34
CA ASP A 39 18.75 8.51 15.53
C ASP A 39 18.85 7.62 16.79
N PHE A 40 18.20 8.01 17.88
CA PHE A 40 18.14 7.22 19.12
C PHE A 40 17.39 5.89 18.91
N MET A 41 16.22 5.97 18.27
CA MET A 41 15.42 4.78 17.97
C MET A 41 16.12 3.88 16.95
N GLU A 42 16.84 4.44 15.98
CA GLU A 42 17.63 3.68 15.00
C GLU A 42 18.78 2.91 15.67
N MET A 43 19.42 3.48 16.70
CA MET A 43 20.45 2.76 17.47
C MET A 43 19.89 1.55 18.21
N ILE A 44 18.74 1.68 18.87
CA ILE A 44 18.08 0.53 19.54
C ILE A 44 17.59 -0.50 18.51
N ARG A 45 17.02 -0.03 17.38
CA ARG A 45 16.60 -0.90 16.26
C ARG A 45 17.77 -1.66 15.63
N GLY A 46 18.96 -1.05 15.59
CA GLY A 46 20.18 -1.66 15.10
C GLY A 46 20.83 -2.65 16.08
N ASN A 47 20.27 -2.84 17.28
CA ASN A 47 20.85 -3.76 18.26
C ASN A 47 20.73 -5.21 17.81
N SER A 48 21.83 -5.95 17.86
CA SER A 48 21.89 -7.34 17.38
C SER A 48 20.90 -8.28 18.07
N ARG A 49 20.61 -8.09 19.37
CA ARG A 49 19.63 -8.91 20.10
C ARG A 49 18.20 -8.71 19.57
N LEU A 50 17.85 -7.47 19.26
CA LEU A 50 16.53 -7.15 18.71
C LEU A 50 16.37 -7.70 17.29
N ILE A 51 17.41 -7.55 16.47
CA ILE A 51 17.48 -8.13 15.12
C ILE A 51 17.35 -9.66 15.19
N GLU A 52 18.04 -10.31 16.13
CA GLU A 52 17.96 -11.76 16.32
C GLU A 52 16.57 -12.22 16.78
N LEU A 53 15.95 -11.52 17.74
CA LEU A 53 14.58 -11.79 18.19
C LEU A 53 13.59 -11.70 17.02
N GLN A 54 13.67 -10.63 16.24
CA GLN A 54 12.86 -10.41 15.05
C GLN A 54 13.09 -11.53 14.01
N ALA A 55 14.34 -11.88 13.73
CA ALA A 55 14.66 -12.95 12.77
C ALA A 55 14.15 -14.33 13.23
N ASN A 56 14.22 -14.63 14.52
CA ASN A 56 13.72 -15.90 15.06
C ASN A 56 12.19 -15.97 15.02
N HIS A 57 11.51 -14.88 15.37
CA HIS A 57 10.05 -14.80 15.23
C HIS A 57 9.62 -14.93 13.77
N GLN A 58 10.31 -14.26 12.85
CA GLN A 58 10.06 -14.36 11.40
C GLN A 58 10.15 -15.81 10.90
N LYS A 59 11.12 -16.59 11.36
CA LYS A 59 11.23 -18.02 11.01
C LYS A 59 10.02 -18.83 11.51
N GLN A 60 9.52 -18.52 12.71
CA GLN A 60 8.36 -19.22 13.28
C GLN A 60 7.06 -18.86 12.54
N LEU A 61 6.86 -17.58 12.24
CA LEU A 61 5.71 -17.12 11.46
C LEU A 61 5.69 -17.72 10.06
N ALA A 62 6.85 -17.81 9.40
CA ALA A 62 6.96 -18.41 8.07
C ALA A 62 6.38 -19.82 7.99
N ILE A 63 6.68 -20.66 9.00
CA ILE A 63 6.17 -22.02 9.09
C ILE A 63 4.64 -22.02 9.21
N ILE A 64 4.08 -21.21 10.12
CA ILE A 64 2.64 -21.15 10.37
C ILE A 64 1.89 -20.63 9.14
N TYR A 65 2.43 -19.60 8.48
CA TYR A 65 1.80 -19.05 7.28
C TYR A 65 1.80 -20.03 6.11
N HIS A 66 2.89 -20.78 5.89
CA HIS A 66 2.94 -21.81 4.85
C HIS A 66 1.90 -22.91 5.10
N GLU A 67 1.83 -23.44 6.32
CA GLU A 67 0.82 -24.46 6.68
C GLU A 67 -0.62 -23.96 6.45
N ARG A 68 -0.89 -22.68 6.76
CA ARG A 68 -2.20 -22.08 6.54
C ARG A 68 -2.52 -21.96 5.04
N ASN A 69 -1.57 -21.49 4.23
CA ASN A 69 -1.76 -21.35 2.79
C ASN A 69 -2.03 -22.70 2.10
N ASP A 70 -1.31 -23.75 2.52
CA ASP A 70 -1.55 -25.12 2.02
C ASP A 70 -2.99 -25.60 2.34
N ILE A 71 -3.52 -25.26 3.52
CA ILE A 71 -4.90 -25.56 3.89
C ILE A 71 -5.89 -24.76 3.03
N GLU A 72 -5.66 -23.46 2.82
CA GLU A 72 -6.53 -22.62 1.99
C GLU A 72 -6.58 -23.12 0.54
N MET A 73 -5.44 -23.53 -0.02
CA MET A 73 -5.38 -24.12 -1.36
C MET A 73 -6.12 -25.45 -1.44
N THR A 74 -5.89 -26.34 -0.48
CA THR A 74 -6.61 -27.63 -0.38
C THR A 74 -8.12 -27.41 -0.27
N ARG A 75 -8.52 -26.43 0.55
CA ARG A 75 -9.93 -26.04 0.71
C ARG A 75 -10.55 -25.58 -0.62
N LEU A 76 -9.83 -24.79 -1.41
CA LEU A 76 -10.34 -24.29 -2.69
C LEU A 76 -10.48 -25.40 -3.74
N GLU A 77 -9.59 -26.39 -3.73
CA GLU A 77 -9.71 -27.60 -4.55
C GLU A 77 -10.92 -28.43 -4.14
N MET A 78 -11.12 -28.62 -2.83
CA MET A 78 -12.29 -29.32 -2.30
C MET A 78 -13.59 -28.59 -2.60
N GLU A 79 -13.67 -27.27 -2.45
CA GLU A 79 -14.88 -26.49 -2.77
C GLU A 79 -15.27 -26.65 -4.26
N LYS A 80 -14.29 -26.73 -5.17
CA LYS A 80 -14.54 -27.05 -6.59
C LYS A 80 -15.04 -28.48 -6.80
N ALA A 81 -14.54 -29.44 -6.04
CA ALA A 81 -14.96 -30.85 -6.11
C ALA A 81 -16.36 -31.06 -5.50
N ILE A 82 -16.68 -30.39 -4.39
CA ILE A 82 -18.00 -30.40 -3.73
C ILE A 82 -19.09 -29.83 -4.65
N ALA A 83 -18.75 -28.84 -5.49
CA ALA A 83 -19.67 -28.36 -6.52
C ALA A 83 -20.08 -29.46 -7.54
N LEU A 84 -19.44 -30.64 -7.49
CA LEU A 84 -19.62 -31.79 -8.37
C LEU A 84 -20.01 -33.12 -7.64
N SER A 85 -20.11 -33.17 -6.28
CA SER A 85 -20.28 -34.41 -5.48
C SER A 85 -20.84 -34.21 -4.04
N ASP A 86 -21.32 -35.28 -3.38
CA ASP A 86 -22.20 -35.30 -2.18
C ASP A 86 -21.50 -35.63 -0.81
N HIS A 87 -22.13 -35.18 0.29
CA HIS A 87 -21.94 -35.35 1.74
C HIS A 87 -20.58 -35.68 2.43
N GLU A 88 -19.73 -36.59 1.93
CA GLU A 88 -18.48 -37.03 2.62
C GLU A 88 -17.42 -35.92 2.64
N ASP A 89 -17.35 -35.17 1.53
CA ASP A 89 -16.47 -34.00 1.33
C ASP A 89 -16.78 -32.85 2.31
N ARG A 90 -18.01 -32.80 2.86
CA ARG A 90 -18.42 -31.76 3.83
C ARG A 90 -17.77 -31.97 5.20
N ARG A 91 -17.49 -33.22 5.60
CA ARG A 91 -16.84 -33.52 6.88
C ARG A 91 -15.36 -33.13 6.84
N GLU A 92 -14.67 -33.50 5.77
CA GLU A 92 -13.27 -33.15 5.56
C GLU A 92 -13.09 -31.61 5.45
N LEU A 93 -14.02 -30.90 4.81
CA LEU A 93 -14.03 -29.43 4.80
C LEU A 93 -14.17 -28.82 6.21
N LEU A 94 -14.97 -29.41 7.09
CA LEU A 94 -15.10 -28.97 8.48
C LEU A 94 -13.82 -29.21 9.28
N GLU A 95 -13.13 -30.33 9.03
CA GLU A 95 -11.84 -30.65 9.67
C GLU A 95 -10.73 -29.69 9.22
N LEU A 96 -10.66 -29.34 7.93
CA LEU A 96 -9.75 -28.32 7.42
C LEU A 96 -10.03 -26.94 8.02
N LYS A 97 -11.29 -26.53 8.11
CA LYS A 97 -11.68 -25.26 8.76
C LYS A 97 -11.30 -25.22 10.24
N ALA A 98 -11.48 -26.33 10.96
CA ALA A 98 -11.07 -26.42 12.36
C ALA A 98 -9.53 -26.32 12.49
N LYS A 99 -8.78 -26.90 11.54
CA LYS A 99 -7.31 -26.78 11.50
C LYS A 99 -6.86 -25.34 11.17
N GLU A 100 -7.50 -24.69 10.19
CA GLU A 100 -7.28 -23.28 9.83
C GLU A 100 -7.50 -22.35 11.04
N LEU A 101 -8.59 -22.56 11.78
CA LEU A 101 -8.89 -21.81 13.00
C LEU A 101 -7.80 -22.00 14.06
N ARG A 102 -7.37 -23.24 14.33
CA ARG A 102 -6.28 -23.53 15.28
C ARG A 102 -4.96 -22.85 14.88
N LEU A 103 -4.64 -22.82 13.59
CA LEU A 103 -3.45 -22.11 13.10
C LEU A 103 -3.58 -20.60 13.28
N THR A 104 -4.77 -20.05 13.05
CA THR A 104 -5.05 -18.62 13.27
C THR A 104 -4.93 -18.23 14.74
N GLU A 105 -5.47 -19.05 15.64
CA GLU A 105 -5.31 -18.86 17.09
C GLU A 105 -3.83 -18.96 17.50
N ARG A 106 -3.10 -19.95 16.97
CA ARG A 106 -1.66 -20.12 17.22
C ARG A 106 -0.85 -18.93 16.70
N LEU A 107 -1.20 -18.38 15.53
CA LEU A 107 -0.57 -17.19 14.95
C LEU A 107 -0.77 -15.99 15.88
N ALA A 108 -2.02 -15.70 16.27
CA ALA A 108 -2.34 -14.61 17.16
C ALA A 108 -1.61 -14.72 18.52
N GLN A 109 -1.54 -15.93 19.08
CA GLN A 109 -0.78 -16.19 20.31
C GLN A 109 0.72 -15.94 20.14
N GLN A 110 1.31 -16.41 19.03
CA GLN A 110 2.74 -16.20 18.73
C GLN A 110 3.07 -14.72 18.56
N GLU A 111 2.23 -13.98 17.82
CA GLU A 111 2.37 -12.53 17.66
C GLU A 111 2.26 -11.82 19.01
N GLN A 112 1.30 -12.19 19.85
CA GLN A 112 1.15 -11.59 21.17
C GLN A 112 2.38 -11.83 22.06
N VAL A 113 2.90 -13.06 22.07
CA VAL A 113 4.11 -13.43 22.83
C VAL A 113 5.32 -12.65 22.30
N PHE A 114 5.48 -12.57 20.98
CA PHE A 114 6.57 -11.83 20.36
C PHE A 114 6.50 -10.33 20.68
N ARG A 115 5.33 -9.70 20.52
CA ARG A 115 5.14 -8.29 20.88
C ARG A 115 5.54 -8.03 22.33
N ALA A 116 5.17 -8.93 23.25
CA ALA A 116 5.56 -8.82 24.66
C ALA A 116 7.09 -8.96 24.86
N GLN A 117 7.73 -9.92 24.17
CA GLN A 117 9.19 -10.11 24.21
C GLN A 117 9.95 -8.91 23.62
N GLU A 118 9.49 -8.40 22.48
CA GLU A 118 10.10 -7.26 21.79
C GLU A 118 10.01 -6.02 22.67
N SER A 119 8.83 -5.75 23.24
CA SER A 119 8.60 -4.65 24.19
C SER A 119 9.50 -4.76 25.42
N ALA A 120 9.67 -5.98 25.97
CA ALA A 120 10.54 -6.23 27.12
C ALA A 120 12.02 -5.99 26.79
N LEU A 121 12.48 -6.50 25.66
CA LEU A 121 13.84 -6.31 25.18
C LEU A 121 14.11 -4.84 24.86
N TYR A 122 13.13 -4.14 24.28
CA TYR A 122 13.24 -2.70 24.01
C TYR A 122 13.48 -1.91 25.31
N ARG A 123 12.70 -2.18 26.37
CA ARG A 123 12.89 -1.58 27.70
C ARG A 123 14.23 -1.96 28.34
N GLU A 124 14.73 -3.17 28.12
CA GLU A 124 16.08 -3.58 28.57
C GLU A 124 17.18 -2.78 27.85
N LEU A 125 17.11 -2.67 26.53
CA LEU A 125 18.09 -1.91 25.75
C LEU A 125 18.07 -0.42 26.13
N LEU A 126 16.89 0.16 26.34
CA LEU A 126 16.75 1.52 26.83
C LEU A 126 17.45 1.71 28.19
N ARG A 127 17.25 0.77 29.13
CA ARG A 127 17.89 0.77 30.45
C ARG A 127 19.41 0.72 30.35
N GLU A 128 19.97 -0.17 29.54
CA GLU A 128 21.42 -0.31 29.37
C GLU A 128 22.05 0.98 28.84
N LEU A 129 21.42 1.58 27.85
CA LEU A 129 21.87 2.80 27.19
C LEU A 129 21.87 3.97 28.17
N LYS A 130 20.82 4.08 28.99
CA LYS A 130 20.64 5.16 29.96
C LYS A 130 21.38 4.95 31.28
N THR A 131 21.77 3.72 31.59
CA THR A 131 22.64 3.41 32.74
C THR A 131 23.97 4.15 32.65
N GLN A 132 24.52 4.32 31.45
CA GLN A 132 25.75 5.10 31.27
C GLN A 132 25.57 6.58 31.65
N GLU A 133 24.45 7.20 31.25
CA GLU A 133 24.12 8.58 31.63
C GLU A 133 23.91 8.72 33.14
N ILE A 134 23.26 7.72 33.76
CA ILE A 134 23.07 7.64 35.21
C ILE A 134 24.41 7.56 35.95
N ASP A 135 25.36 6.75 35.45
CA ASP A 135 26.66 6.56 36.07
C ASP A 135 27.49 7.84 36.08
N VAL A 136 27.50 8.57 34.96
CA VAL A 136 28.12 9.89 34.87
C VAL A 136 27.44 10.86 35.84
N LYS A 137 26.09 10.87 35.87
CA LYS A 137 25.35 11.77 36.75
C LYS A 137 25.63 11.49 38.23
N LEU A 138 25.73 10.23 38.64
CA LEU A 138 26.07 9.85 40.02
C LEU A 138 27.47 10.30 40.44
N GLN A 139 28.43 10.41 39.51
CA GLN A 139 29.75 10.96 39.80
C GLN A 139 29.73 12.48 39.99
N GLU A 140 28.87 13.18 39.25
CA GLU A 140 28.76 14.65 39.27
C GLU A 140 27.79 15.18 40.33
N ILE A 141 26.88 14.33 40.83
CA ILE A 141 25.73 14.79 41.63
C ILE A 141 26.15 15.52 42.89
N GLN A 142 27.27 15.17 43.52
CA GLN A 142 27.81 15.91 44.68
C GLN A 142 27.99 17.39 44.35
N THR A 143 28.74 17.68 43.30
CA THR A 143 29.10 19.06 42.93
C THR A 143 27.87 19.82 42.47
N GLN A 144 26.97 19.17 41.74
CA GLN A 144 25.71 19.76 41.29
C GLN A 144 24.78 20.07 42.48
N TRP A 145 24.72 19.16 43.47
CA TRP A 145 23.89 19.32 44.66
C TRP A 145 24.39 20.46 45.55
N ASP A 146 25.69 20.52 45.81
CA ASP A 146 26.29 21.59 46.62
C ASP A 146 26.03 22.99 46.03
N ALA A 147 25.91 23.09 44.70
CA ALA A 147 25.61 24.34 44.01
C ALA A 147 24.14 24.79 44.17
N ILE A 148 23.20 23.87 44.42
CA ILE A 148 21.75 24.15 44.43
C ILE A 148 21.08 23.94 45.79
N GLU A 149 21.77 23.33 46.77
CA GLU A 149 21.22 22.89 48.06
C GLU A 149 20.37 23.95 48.76
N LYS A 150 20.84 25.21 48.78
CA LYS A 150 20.16 26.31 49.48
C LYS A 150 18.78 26.67 48.91
N ASN A 151 18.55 26.38 47.63
CA ASN A 151 17.31 26.73 46.92
C ASN A 151 16.53 25.49 46.45
N TRP A 152 16.94 24.29 46.89
CA TRP A 152 16.34 23.04 46.45
C TRP A 152 14.87 22.92 46.92
N PRO A 153 13.89 22.79 45.99
CA PRO A 153 12.46 22.86 46.33
C PRO A 153 11.87 21.53 46.85
N SER A 154 12.63 20.43 46.79
CA SER A 154 12.15 19.07 47.12
C SER A 154 12.35 18.68 48.59
N ARG A 155 11.57 17.68 49.01
CA ARG A 155 11.74 16.87 50.23
C ARG A 155 12.89 15.87 50.12
N LEU A 156 13.23 15.45 48.90
CA LEU A 156 14.30 14.50 48.69
C LEU A 156 15.64 15.16 48.95
N ASN A 157 16.45 14.52 49.79
CA ASN A 157 17.84 14.92 49.98
C ASN A 157 18.72 14.30 48.88
N ARG A 158 20.03 14.59 48.92
CA ARG A 158 20.97 14.10 47.90
C ARG A 158 20.97 12.57 47.83
N ARG A 159 20.98 11.90 48.98
CA ARG A 159 20.99 10.44 49.08
C ARG A 159 19.71 9.84 48.51
N ASP A 160 18.55 10.42 48.81
CA ASP A 160 17.28 9.95 48.24
C ASP A 160 17.27 10.10 46.70
N THR A 161 17.91 11.15 46.19
CA THR A 161 18.06 11.38 44.75
C THR A 161 19.06 10.42 44.11
N GLU A 162 20.17 10.12 44.78
CA GLU A 162 21.10 9.05 44.38
C GLU A 162 20.38 7.70 44.33
N GLU A 163 19.58 7.37 45.34
CA GLU A 163 18.77 6.14 45.38
C GLU A 163 17.75 6.09 44.23
N LEU A 164 17.14 7.22 43.88
CA LEU A 164 16.25 7.33 42.73
C LEU A 164 16.97 7.09 41.39
N LEU A 165 18.16 7.68 41.21
CA LEU A 165 18.99 7.43 40.02
C LEU A 165 19.44 5.97 39.94
N LEU A 166 19.82 5.37 41.08
CA LEU A 166 20.19 3.96 41.16
C LEU A 166 19.03 3.04 40.79
N LYS A 167 17.81 3.35 41.27
CA LYS A 167 16.57 2.64 40.88
C LYS A 167 16.30 2.78 39.37
N GLY A 168 16.65 3.91 38.79
CA GLY A 168 16.62 4.14 37.34
C GLY A 168 17.39 3.11 36.52
N ARG A 169 18.49 2.56 37.05
CA ARG A 169 19.27 1.50 36.37
C ARG A 169 18.47 0.21 36.18
N THR A 170 17.56 -0.09 37.10
CA THR A 170 16.82 -1.36 37.11
C THR A 170 15.42 -1.22 36.50
N GLU A 171 14.71 -0.15 36.82
CA GLU A 171 13.29 0.02 36.45
C GLU A 171 13.07 1.05 35.33
N TYR A 172 13.94 2.06 35.24
CA TYR A 172 13.82 3.23 34.35
C TYR A 172 12.39 3.79 34.26
N PRO A 173 11.77 4.17 35.39
CA PRO A 173 10.39 4.62 35.44
C PRO A 173 10.23 6.02 34.87
N LEU A 174 9.04 6.30 34.33
CA LEU A 174 8.60 7.67 34.12
C LEU A 174 8.29 8.30 35.47
N LEU A 175 9.06 9.31 35.86
CA LEU A 175 8.84 10.09 37.07
C LEU A 175 7.72 11.10 36.83
N LEU A 176 6.67 11.04 37.66
CA LEU A 176 5.57 12.01 37.64
C LEU A 176 5.61 12.82 38.94
N LEU A 177 6.15 14.03 38.88
CA LEU A 177 6.30 14.94 40.01
C LEU A 177 5.14 15.93 40.02
N ILE A 178 4.41 15.99 41.12
CA ILE A 178 3.25 16.88 41.25
C ILE A 178 3.52 17.87 42.38
N ALA A 179 3.57 19.15 42.04
CA ALA A 179 3.73 20.20 43.02
C ALA A 179 2.38 20.58 43.66
N PRO A 180 2.39 21.00 44.94
CA PRO A 180 1.20 21.58 45.54
C PRO A 180 0.78 22.83 44.73
N PRO A 181 -0.53 23.06 44.52
CA PRO A 181 -1.01 24.27 43.85
C PRO A 181 -0.54 25.53 44.57
N ASN A 182 -0.08 26.53 43.83
CA ASN A 182 0.14 27.87 44.35
C ASN A 182 -1.20 28.60 44.39
N ILE A 183 -1.78 28.76 45.59
CA ILE A 183 -3.13 29.30 45.75
C ILE A 183 -3.05 30.70 46.37
N SER A 184 -3.61 31.69 45.66
CA SER A 184 -3.73 33.04 46.18
C SER A 184 -4.55 33.08 47.47
N ARG A 185 -4.13 33.93 48.42
CA ARG A 185 -4.86 34.18 49.68
C ARG A 185 -6.26 34.77 49.47
N SER A 186 -6.55 35.27 48.28
CA SER A 186 -7.87 35.78 47.88
C SER A 186 -8.86 34.68 47.47
N CYS A 187 -8.39 33.43 47.34
CA CYS A 187 -9.26 32.28 47.05
C CYS A 187 -10.04 31.84 48.30
N PRO A 188 -11.17 31.12 48.14
CA PRO A 188 -11.92 30.56 49.27
C PRO A 188 -11.09 29.62 50.14
N ASP A 189 -11.40 29.55 51.43
CA ASP A 189 -10.68 28.70 52.41
C ASP A 189 -10.67 27.22 52.01
N SER A 190 -11.73 26.74 51.36
CA SER A 190 -11.80 25.35 50.90
C SER A 190 -10.78 25.05 49.78
N PHE A 191 -10.47 26.01 48.91
CA PHE A 191 -9.37 25.89 47.95
C PHE A 191 -8.02 25.86 48.68
N GLN A 192 -7.79 26.79 49.60
CA GLN A 192 -6.51 26.90 50.30
C GLN A 192 -6.21 25.66 51.17
N ASN A 193 -7.21 25.16 51.88
CA ASN A 193 -7.02 24.13 52.91
C ASN A 193 -7.27 22.69 52.40
N ASN A 194 -8.22 22.49 51.49
CA ASN A 194 -8.64 21.13 51.10
C ASN A 194 -8.04 20.70 49.76
N LEU A 195 -7.97 21.58 48.75
CA LEU A 195 -7.52 21.21 47.40
C LEU A 195 -6.15 20.51 47.38
N PRO A 196 -5.10 21.00 48.08
CA PRO A 196 -3.79 20.33 48.05
C PRO A 196 -3.83 18.89 48.60
N GLN A 197 -4.65 18.64 49.63
CA GLN A 197 -4.79 17.32 50.25
C GLN A 197 -5.65 16.38 49.39
N GLU A 198 -6.78 16.89 48.89
CA GLU A 198 -7.69 16.17 47.99
C GLU A 198 -6.93 15.75 46.71
N LEU A 199 -6.20 16.69 46.08
CA LEU A 199 -5.41 16.45 44.88
C LEU A 199 -4.40 15.31 45.09
N ARG A 200 -3.59 15.40 46.15
CA ARG A 200 -2.58 14.37 46.46
C ARG A 200 -3.22 12.99 46.60
N ASN A 201 -4.30 12.89 47.38
CA ASN A 201 -4.92 11.62 47.70
C ASN A 201 -5.61 11.01 46.47
N HIS A 202 -6.38 11.81 45.75
CA HIS A 202 -7.12 11.37 44.57
C HIS A 202 -6.17 10.97 43.45
N LEU A 203 -5.13 11.75 43.19
CA LEU A 203 -4.16 11.44 42.14
C LEU A 203 -3.32 10.20 42.48
N LYS A 204 -2.92 10.04 43.75
CA LYS A 204 -2.22 8.82 44.19
C LYS A 204 -3.07 7.56 44.04
N ALA A 205 -4.35 7.64 44.41
CA ALA A 205 -5.28 6.54 44.19
C ALA A 205 -5.46 6.25 42.70
N PHE A 206 -5.65 7.29 41.89
CA PHE A 206 -5.83 7.18 40.45
C PHE A 206 -4.64 6.54 39.74
N ILE A 207 -3.42 7.06 39.93
CA ILE A 207 -2.23 6.53 39.27
C ILE A 207 -1.95 5.09 39.71
N LYS A 208 -2.17 4.75 40.98
CA LYS A 208 -2.03 3.37 41.47
C LYS A 208 -3.02 2.43 40.79
N THR A 209 -4.27 2.85 40.61
CA THR A 209 -5.31 2.03 39.96
C THR A 209 -5.00 1.83 38.48
N GLN A 210 -4.63 2.90 37.77
CA GLN A 210 -4.47 2.87 36.32
C GLN A 210 -3.10 2.34 35.86
N TYR A 211 -2.03 2.63 36.61
CA TYR A 211 -0.65 2.33 36.21
C TYR A 211 0.10 1.41 37.19
N GLY A 212 -0.45 1.11 38.37
CA GLY A 212 0.27 0.41 39.44
C GLY A 212 0.64 -1.05 39.15
N ASN A 213 -0.08 -1.73 38.25
CA ASN A 213 0.22 -3.10 37.80
C ASN A 213 0.76 -3.15 36.37
N SER A 214 1.18 -2.00 35.84
CA SER A 214 1.62 -1.88 34.45
C SER A 214 3.03 -2.44 34.26
N THR A 215 3.28 -3.06 33.10
CA THR A 215 4.66 -3.36 32.64
C THR A 215 5.45 -2.09 32.29
N TYR A 216 4.77 -0.94 32.27
CA TYR A 216 5.29 0.39 32.01
C TYR A 216 5.30 1.19 33.32
N PRO A 217 6.43 1.21 34.04
CA PRO A 217 6.48 1.73 35.40
C PRO A 217 6.32 3.25 35.45
N VAL A 218 5.38 3.73 36.24
CA VAL A 218 5.16 5.17 36.52
C VAL A 218 5.35 5.40 38.01
N GLU A 219 6.26 6.31 38.36
CA GLU A 219 6.53 6.64 39.76
C GLU A 219 6.01 8.02 40.10
N LEU A 220 4.92 8.07 40.87
CA LEU A 220 4.28 9.30 41.30
C LEU A 220 4.88 9.83 42.60
N TYR A 221 5.31 11.10 42.58
CA TYR A 221 5.65 11.85 43.78
C TYR A 221 4.70 13.05 43.94
N ALA A 222 3.57 12.81 44.61
CA ALA A 222 2.55 13.83 44.89
C ALA A 222 2.83 14.68 46.16
N ASP A 223 3.90 14.34 46.87
CA ASP A 223 4.41 15.09 48.02
C ASP A 223 5.89 15.41 47.88
N TYR A 224 6.42 15.39 46.65
CA TYR A 224 7.83 15.66 46.36
C TYR A 224 8.29 17.01 46.90
N PHE A 225 7.45 18.04 46.79
CA PHE A 225 7.83 19.42 47.05
C PHE A 225 7.46 19.87 48.46
N ASN A 226 8.30 20.73 49.03
CA ASN A 226 8.03 21.38 50.32
C ASN A 226 7.14 22.62 50.21
N ARG A 227 7.08 23.19 49.00
CA ARG A 227 6.33 24.39 48.65
C ARG A 227 5.84 24.28 47.21
N ASP A 228 5.04 25.24 46.81
CA ASP A 228 4.82 25.56 45.40
C ASP A 228 6.14 25.89 44.68
N ILE A 229 6.14 25.70 43.36
CA ILE A 229 7.33 25.83 42.51
C ILE A 229 7.07 26.75 41.32
N PHE A 230 8.14 27.23 40.71
CA PHE A 230 8.14 28.06 39.51
C PHE A 230 9.06 27.48 38.43
N ASP A 231 9.06 28.07 37.23
CA ASP A 231 9.88 27.64 36.09
C ASP A 231 11.36 27.40 36.42
N ILE A 232 11.93 28.25 37.29
CA ILE A 232 13.34 28.14 37.69
C ILE A 232 13.62 26.87 38.51
N ASP A 233 12.65 26.44 39.33
CA ASP A 233 12.74 25.23 40.14
C ASP A 233 12.73 24.00 39.22
N VAL A 234 11.87 24.00 38.19
CA VAL A 234 11.80 22.91 37.18
C VAL A 234 13.12 22.78 36.41
N LYS A 235 13.74 23.90 36.03
CA LYS A 235 15.05 23.91 35.35
C LYS A 235 16.16 23.35 36.23
N GLN A 236 16.13 23.62 37.54
CA GLN A 236 17.08 23.06 38.50
C GLN A 236 16.89 21.55 38.65
N LEU A 237 15.65 21.08 38.75
CA LEU A 237 15.34 19.64 38.82
C LEU A 237 15.89 18.88 37.62
N ARG A 238 15.70 19.42 36.41
CA ARG A 238 16.22 18.80 35.18
C ARG A 238 17.73 18.58 35.26
N HIS A 239 18.49 19.50 35.85
CA HIS A 239 19.95 19.35 35.94
C HIS A 239 20.36 18.08 36.70
N VAL A 240 19.63 17.76 37.77
CA VAL A 240 19.89 16.59 38.64
C VAL A 240 19.26 15.32 38.10
N LEU A 241 18.01 15.39 37.64
CA LEU A 241 17.20 14.25 37.22
C LEU A 241 17.22 14.00 35.70
N SER A 242 18.08 14.71 34.95
CA SER A 242 18.17 14.60 33.49
C SER A 242 18.28 13.17 32.93
N PRO A 243 18.95 12.19 33.59
CA PRO A 243 19.02 10.83 33.07
C PRO A 243 17.68 10.07 33.12
N LEU A 244 16.74 10.52 33.97
CA LEU A 244 15.44 9.87 34.16
C LEU A 244 14.35 10.63 33.41
N PRO A 245 13.47 9.92 32.67
CA PRO A 245 12.32 10.53 32.04
C PRO A 245 11.40 11.09 33.12
N THR A 246 11.13 12.38 33.06
CA THR A 246 10.42 13.09 34.13
C THR A 246 9.40 14.05 33.55
N VAL A 247 8.26 14.10 34.22
CA VAL A 247 7.18 15.07 34.01
C VAL A 247 6.93 15.76 35.34
N VAL A 248 6.84 17.09 35.31
CA VAL A 248 6.50 17.94 36.45
C VAL A 248 5.21 18.69 36.11
N ILE A 249 4.18 18.52 36.94
CA ILE A 249 2.89 19.24 36.79
C ILE A 249 2.64 20.10 38.02
N TYR A 250 2.36 21.38 37.80
CA TYR A 250 2.02 22.33 38.85
C TYR A 250 0.99 23.34 38.33
N CYS A 251 0.34 24.08 39.22
CA CYS A 251 -0.63 25.09 38.84
C CYS A 251 -0.60 26.32 39.75
N ASP A 252 -0.94 27.46 39.16
CA ASP A 252 -1.19 28.73 39.84
C ASP A 252 -2.70 29.01 39.86
N ILE A 253 -3.26 29.29 41.04
CA ILE A 253 -4.69 29.57 41.24
C ILE A 253 -4.86 30.96 41.85
N THR A 254 -5.39 31.87 41.04
CA THR A 254 -5.80 33.22 41.47
C THR A 254 -7.27 33.23 41.87
N ASP A 255 -7.80 34.39 42.30
CA ASP A 255 -9.23 34.51 42.63
C ASP A 255 -10.17 34.38 41.42
N ARG A 256 -9.62 34.26 40.21
CA ARG A 256 -10.38 34.13 38.96
C ARG A 256 -9.92 32.99 38.08
N GLU A 257 -8.62 32.82 37.95
CA GLU A 257 -8.00 32.01 36.90
C GLU A 257 -7.11 30.92 37.48
N VAL A 258 -7.07 29.77 36.79
CA VAL A 258 -6.13 28.67 37.01
C VAL A 258 -5.22 28.52 35.79
N TYR A 259 -3.92 28.45 36.04
CA TYR A 259 -2.89 28.17 35.04
C TYR A 259 -2.24 26.81 35.35
N PHE A 260 -2.15 25.93 34.36
CA PHE A 260 -1.43 24.66 34.49
C PHE A 260 -0.09 24.75 33.78
N HIS A 261 0.94 24.22 34.42
CA HIS A 261 2.30 24.19 33.91
C HIS A 261 2.80 22.76 33.84
N VAL A 262 3.47 22.44 32.73
CA VAL A 262 4.06 21.13 32.48
C VAL A 262 5.52 21.32 32.08
N GLY A 263 6.42 20.76 32.87
CA GLY A 263 7.83 20.59 32.52
C GLY A 263 8.12 19.13 32.22
N SER A 264 8.88 18.82 31.17
CA SER A 264 9.26 17.43 30.87
C SER A 264 10.62 17.29 30.19
N TRP A 265 11.24 16.13 30.42
CA TRP A 265 12.50 15.72 29.77
C TRP A 265 12.65 14.19 29.74
N GLY A 266 13.68 13.73 29.02
CA GLY A 266 14.04 12.31 28.91
C GLY A 266 13.22 11.53 27.88
N TRP A 267 12.55 12.22 26.95
CA TRP A 267 11.79 11.58 25.87
C TRP A 267 12.71 11.37 24.66
N GLY A 268 13.49 10.29 24.70
CA GLY A 268 14.56 10.02 23.71
C GLY A 268 15.65 11.09 23.76
N ASN A 269 15.92 11.76 22.63
CA ASN A 269 16.90 12.85 22.49
C ASN A 269 16.25 14.25 22.44
N ALA A 270 14.96 14.37 22.75
CA ALA A 270 14.25 15.65 22.71
C ALA A 270 14.77 16.63 23.77
N GLU A 271 14.80 17.92 23.41
CA GLU A 271 15.10 18.99 24.36
C GLU A 271 13.99 19.11 25.41
N PHE A 272 14.33 19.73 26.55
CA PHE A 272 13.38 20.07 27.60
C PHE A 272 12.23 20.90 27.06
N ALA A 273 11.01 20.50 27.39
CA ALA A 273 9.85 21.34 27.18
C ALA A 273 9.33 21.86 28.51
N GLU A 274 8.96 23.12 28.49
CA GLU A 274 8.24 23.79 29.55
C GLU A 274 7.08 24.54 28.89
N VAL A 275 5.87 24.25 29.35
CA VAL A 275 4.65 24.69 28.70
C VAL A 275 3.64 25.13 29.73
N THR A 276 2.99 26.28 29.48
CA THR A 276 1.95 26.85 30.34
C THR A 276 0.62 26.88 29.59
N SER A 277 -0.48 26.61 30.29
CA SER A 277 -1.83 26.64 29.74
C SER A 277 -2.36 28.04 29.55
N GLU A 278 -3.33 28.19 28.66
CA GLU A 278 -4.24 29.34 28.74
C GLU A 278 -4.96 29.33 30.10
N PRO A 279 -5.32 30.49 30.65
CA PRO A 279 -6.05 30.56 31.92
C PRO A 279 -7.42 29.93 31.81
N TRP A 280 -7.78 29.11 32.79
CA TRP A 280 -9.17 28.71 33.02
C TRP A 280 -9.81 29.62 34.06
N ASN A 281 -10.83 30.39 33.67
CA ASN A 281 -11.59 31.22 34.58
C ASN A 281 -12.59 30.39 35.41
N TRP A 282 -12.15 29.91 36.56
CA TRP A 282 -12.96 29.10 37.48
C TRP A 282 -14.07 29.91 38.17
N ARG A 283 -13.95 31.24 38.23
CA ARG A 283 -14.98 32.10 38.83
C ARG A 283 -16.21 32.24 37.93
N ASP A 284 -16.01 32.34 36.63
CA ASP A 284 -17.13 32.31 35.67
C ASP A 284 -17.84 30.95 35.72
N GLU A 285 -17.06 29.87 35.86
CA GLU A 285 -17.60 28.52 36.01
C GLU A 285 -18.36 28.34 37.32
N LYS A 286 -17.85 28.89 38.43
CA LYS A 286 -18.59 28.97 39.70
C LYS A 286 -19.95 29.66 39.51
N ASN A 287 -19.97 30.81 38.84
CA ASN A 287 -21.20 31.56 38.60
C ASN A 287 -22.18 30.77 37.70
N ARG A 288 -21.67 29.90 36.83
CA ARG A 288 -22.48 28.98 36.02
C ARG A 288 -23.09 27.89 36.89
N LEU A 289 -22.27 27.15 37.64
CA LEU A 289 -22.69 26.08 38.54
C LEU A 289 -23.72 26.56 39.56
N GLN A 290 -23.53 27.78 40.10
CA GLN A 290 -24.44 28.37 41.07
C GLN A 290 -25.86 28.64 40.55
N LYS A 291 -26.06 28.65 39.22
CA LYS A 291 -27.41 28.75 38.63
C LYS A 291 -28.18 27.44 38.77
N ASP A 292 -27.48 26.32 38.76
CA ASP A 292 -28.05 24.97 38.78
C ASP A 292 -27.99 24.36 40.21
N GLU A 293 -26.95 24.69 40.98
CA GLU A 293 -26.73 24.30 42.38
C GLU A 293 -26.62 25.54 43.27
N PRO A 294 -27.67 25.92 44.03
CA PRO A 294 -27.64 27.13 44.85
C PRO A 294 -26.65 27.05 46.03
N ASP A 295 -26.20 25.85 46.44
CA ASP A 295 -25.20 25.72 47.50
C ASP A 295 -23.80 26.11 47.00
N VAL A 296 -23.26 27.18 47.60
CA VAL A 296 -21.95 27.74 47.28
C VAL A 296 -20.83 26.76 47.65
N ASP A 297 -20.96 26.02 48.75
CA ASP A 297 -19.92 25.12 49.22
C ASP A 297 -19.83 23.88 48.34
N GLU A 298 -20.98 23.38 47.87
CA GLU A 298 -21.05 22.31 46.88
C GLU A 298 -20.46 22.75 45.54
N CYS A 299 -20.79 23.95 45.05
CA CYS A 299 -20.15 24.51 43.85
C CYS A 299 -18.62 24.57 43.98
N LEU A 300 -18.11 25.03 45.13
CA LEU A 300 -16.67 25.09 45.39
C LEU A 300 -16.04 23.71 45.49
N TYR A 301 -16.76 22.70 45.98
CA TYR A 301 -16.31 21.31 46.00
C TYR A 301 -16.20 20.74 44.59
N GLN A 302 -17.22 20.92 43.76
CA GLN A 302 -17.21 20.48 42.35
C GLN A 302 -16.05 21.11 41.58
N LEU A 303 -15.79 22.40 41.74
CA LEU A 303 -14.66 23.08 41.09
C LEU A 303 -13.29 22.53 41.54
N ARG A 304 -13.13 22.12 42.80
CA ARG A 304 -11.90 21.45 43.25
C ARG A 304 -11.74 20.09 42.58
N LEU A 305 -12.82 19.31 42.49
CA LEU A 305 -12.81 18.04 41.75
C LEU A 305 -12.44 18.27 40.28
N GLU A 306 -12.91 19.34 39.66
CA GLU A 306 -12.54 19.69 38.30
C GLU A 306 -11.04 19.99 38.15
N VAL A 307 -10.41 20.70 39.09
CA VAL A 307 -8.95 20.89 39.09
C VAL A 307 -8.25 19.53 39.18
N ILE A 308 -8.72 18.64 40.06
CA ILE A 308 -8.13 17.31 40.26
C ILE A 308 -8.25 16.45 39.00
N ASP A 309 -9.39 16.49 38.32
CA ASP A 309 -9.60 15.74 37.08
C ASP A 309 -8.69 16.25 35.96
N MET A 310 -8.38 17.55 35.92
CA MET A 310 -7.40 18.10 34.98
C MET A 310 -6.00 17.53 35.22
N TYR A 311 -5.58 17.38 36.47
CA TYR A 311 -4.33 16.69 36.80
C TYR A 311 -4.32 15.23 36.35
N LYS A 312 -5.44 14.50 36.54
CA LYS A 312 -5.55 13.10 36.10
C LYS A 312 -5.42 13.00 34.58
N VAL A 313 -6.15 13.84 33.84
CA VAL A 313 -6.10 13.90 32.37
C VAL A 313 -4.70 14.23 31.88
N LEU A 314 -4.08 15.30 32.40
CA LEU A 314 -2.72 15.69 32.02
C LEU A 314 -1.72 14.58 32.29
N SER A 315 -1.81 13.96 33.48
CA SER A 315 -0.94 12.83 33.85
C SER A 315 -1.14 11.66 32.89
N SER A 316 -2.38 11.26 32.61
CA SER A 316 -2.67 10.14 31.72
C SER A 316 -2.22 10.40 30.29
N PHE A 317 -2.47 11.59 29.77
CA PHE A 317 -1.97 11.98 28.45
C PHE A 317 -0.45 11.92 28.37
N LEU A 318 0.26 12.49 29.34
CA LEU A 318 1.73 12.57 29.31
C LEU A 318 2.38 11.19 29.47
N VAL A 319 1.79 10.31 30.29
CA VAL A 319 2.20 8.91 30.40
C VAL A 319 1.99 8.17 29.08
N ASP A 320 0.78 8.26 28.52
CA ASP A 320 0.46 7.58 27.26
C ASP A 320 1.34 8.09 26.10
N TRP A 321 1.54 9.41 26.03
CA TRP A 321 2.39 10.05 25.04
C TRP A 321 3.83 9.55 25.12
N TYR A 322 4.40 9.51 26.33
CA TYR A 322 5.76 9.00 26.54
C TYR A 322 5.91 7.55 26.08
N TYR A 323 4.99 6.68 26.49
CA TYR A 323 5.10 5.25 26.19
C TYR A 323 4.75 4.89 24.75
N LEU A 324 3.79 5.58 24.10
CA LEU A 324 3.52 5.40 22.67
C LEU A 324 4.72 5.75 21.79
N ASN A 325 5.54 6.71 22.21
CA ASN A 325 6.74 7.10 21.48
C ASN A 325 7.96 6.21 21.80
N SER A 326 7.94 5.54 22.95
CA SER A 326 9.02 4.64 23.39
C SER A 326 8.79 3.20 22.95
N ASP A 327 7.54 2.72 22.96
CA ASP A 327 7.18 1.35 22.66
C ASP A 327 5.95 1.31 21.74
N ARG A 328 6.13 0.77 20.53
CA ARG A 328 5.06 0.70 19.52
C ARG A 328 3.91 -0.22 19.92
N HIS A 329 4.10 -1.14 20.87
CA HIS A 329 3.07 -2.06 21.35
C HIS A 329 2.38 -1.59 22.63
N TYR A 330 2.71 -0.39 23.10
CA TYR A 330 2.01 0.20 24.23
C TYR A 330 0.53 0.44 23.93
N LEU A 331 -0.33 0.04 24.87
CA LEU A 331 -1.77 0.28 24.84
C LEU A 331 -2.08 1.50 25.71
N PRO A 332 -2.60 2.61 25.12
CA PRO A 332 -2.86 3.83 25.87
C PRO A 332 -4.03 3.68 26.84
N VAL A 333 -3.91 4.30 28.01
CA VAL A 333 -4.92 4.23 29.07
C VAL A 333 -5.98 5.32 28.91
N LEU A 334 -5.61 6.54 28.53
CA LEU A 334 -6.50 7.70 28.45
C LEU A 334 -7.76 7.45 27.61
N PRO A 335 -7.70 6.83 26.41
CA PRO A 335 -8.89 6.50 25.64
C PRO A 335 -9.81 5.51 26.36
N ALA A 336 -9.24 4.56 27.12
CA ALA A 336 -10.00 3.52 27.83
C ALA A 336 -10.76 4.06 29.06
N ILE A 337 -10.26 5.13 29.68
CA ILE A 337 -10.87 5.77 30.85
C ILE A 337 -11.64 7.05 30.49
N LYS A 338 -11.93 7.28 29.20
CA LYS A 338 -12.68 8.46 28.74
C LYS A 338 -13.99 8.66 29.49
N SER A 339 -14.71 7.58 29.80
CA SER A 339 -15.98 7.62 30.52
C SER A 339 -15.87 8.08 31.97
N ASP A 340 -14.67 8.00 32.56
CA ASP A 340 -14.44 8.40 33.94
C ASP A 340 -14.37 9.93 34.08
N PHE A 341 -14.29 10.64 32.95
CA PHE A 341 -14.26 12.09 32.90
C PHE A 341 -15.57 12.63 32.32
N PRO A 342 -16.29 13.50 33.03
CA PRO A 342 -17.60 14.02 32.62
C PRO A 342 -17.52 15.05 31.47
N ARG A 343 -16.41 15.15 30.74
CA ARG A 343 -16.14 16.25 29.80
C ARG A 343 -16.10 15.77 28.34
N GLU A 344 -16.88 16.43 27.50
CA GLU A 344 -16.79 16.32 26.04
C GLU A 344 -15.46 16.88 25.49
N ASP A 345 -14.74 17.68 26.29
CA ASP A 345 -13.58 18.48 25.86
C ASP A 345 -12.25 17.71 25.79
N LEU A 346 -12.24 16.42 26.14
CA LEU A 346 -11.06 15.54 26.02
C LEU A 346 -10.87 14.94 24.64
N VAL A 347 -11.78 15.24 23.71
CA VAL A 347 -11.80 14.67 22.36
C VAL A 347 -10.47 14.88 21.65
N PHE A 348 -9.90 16.09 21.69
CA PHE A 348 -8.64 16.38 21.00
C PHE A 348 -7.45 15.55 21.53
N GLN A 349 -7.32 15.41 22.84
CA GLN A 349 -6.23 14.66 23.46
C GLN A 349 -6.34 13.18 23.15
N ILE A 350 -7.55 12.65 23.22
CA ILE A 350 -7.85 11.25 22.92
C ILE A 350 -7.59 11.00 21.44
N GLU A 351 -8.10 11.83 20.54
CA GLU A 351 -7.83 11.74 19.10
C GLU A 351 -6.34 11.78 18.78
N LEU A 352 -5.56 12.59 19.50
CA LEU A 352 -4.11 12.67 19.31
C LEU A 352 -3.40 11.37 19.76
N ILE A 353 -3.75 10.85 20.93
CA ILE A 353 -3.22 9.57 21.45
C ILE A 353 -3.63 8.43 20.52
N GLU A 354 -4.88 8.40 20.08
CA GLU A 354 -5.41 7.42 19.13
C GLU A 354 -4.72 7.52 17.77
N ALA A 355 -4.45 8.73 17.26
CA ALA A 355 -3.74 8.92 15.99
C ALA A 355 -2.31 8.38 16.04
N VAL A 356 -1.57 8.62 17.14
CA VAL A 356 -0.23 8.04 17.31
C VAL A 356 -0.30 6.52 17.48
N HIS A 357 -1.28 6.02 18.23
CA HIS A 357 -1.49 4.59 18.40
C HIS A 357 -1.84 3.90 17.06
N GLN A 358 -2.76 4.49 16.27
CA GLN A 358 -3.11 4.02 14.93
C GLN A 358 -1.92 4.03 13.98
N ARG A 359 -1.07 5.07 14.04
CA ARG A 359 0.18 5.12 13.29
C ARG A 359 1.12 3.97 13.68
N ASN A 360 1.28 3.67 14.97
CA ASN A 360 2.10 2.55 15.43
C ASN A 360 1.54 1.20 14.94
N LEU A 361 0.21 1.03 14.99
CA LEU A 361 -0.47 -0.14 14.43
C LEU A 361 -0.28 -0.23 12.90
N ALA A 362 -0.32 0.89 12.18
CA ALA A 362 -0.06 0.93 10.74
C ALA A 362 1.38 0.50 10.42
N CYS A 363 2.36 0.97 11.18
CA CYS A 363 3.75 0.54 11.05
C CYS A 363 3.91 -0.97 11.34
N SER A 364 3.25 -1.50 12.37
CA SER A 364 3.25 -2.95 12.63
C SER A 364 2.65 -3.73 11.47
N ALA A 365 1.48 -3.31 10.96
CA ALA A 365 0.82 -3.98 9.84
C ALA A 365 1.67 -3.93 8.57
N TYR A 366 2.43 -2.86 8.36
CA TYR A 366 3.38 -2.77 7.24
C TYR A 366 4.56 -3.72 7.39
N ASP A 367 5.18 -3.79 8.57
CA ASP A 367 6.27 -4.73 8.84
C ASP A 367 5.81 -6.18 8.60
N ASP A 368 4.58 -6.51 9.02
CA ASP A 368 3.94 -7.81 8.75
C ASP A 368 3.74 -8.03 7.23
N GLY A 369 3.25 -7.02 6.50
CA GLY A 369 3.04 -7.09 5.06
C GLY A 369 4.34 -7.29 4.28
N VAL A 370 5.40 -6.59 4.67
CA VAL A 370 6.77 -6.77 4.14
C VAL A 370 7.26 -8.19 4.40
N GLN A 371 6.98 -8.73 5.58
CA GLN A 371 7.37 -10.09 5.91
C GLN A 371 6.62 -11.11 5.06
N CYS A 372 5.30 -10.97 4.90
CA CYS A 372 4.51 -11.80 4.00
C CYS A 372 5.03 -11.74 2.56
N LEU A 373 5.44 -10.55 2.07
CA LEU A 373 6.06 -10.40 0.75
C LEU A 373 7.36 -11.21 0.60
N ARG A 374 8.25 -11.13 1.60
CA ARG A 374 9.53 -11.90 1.60
C ARG A 374 9.30 -13.41 1.57
N LEU A 375 8.19 -13.85 2.13
CA LEU A 375 7.76 -15.24 2.19
C LEU A 375 6.91 -15.66 0.98
N GLU A 376 6.71 -14.78 -0.01
CA GLU A 376 5.85 -14.99 -1.19
C GLU A 376 4.37 -15.27 -0.84
N LEU A 377 3.92 -14.84 0.34
CA LEU A 377 2.55 -14.95 0.83
C LEU A 377 1.73 -13.74 0.39
N PHE A 378 1.56 -13.60 -0.92
CA PHE A 378 1.08 -12.35 -1.53
C PHE A 378 -0.33 -11.94 -1.09
N ALA A 379 -1.27 -12.89 -0.90
CA ALA A 379 -2.62 -12.58 -0.46
C ALA A 379 -2.67 -12.00 0.97
N GLN A 380 -1.84 -12.52 1.87
CA GLN A 380 -1.71 -12.03 3.23
C GLN A 380 -1.00 -10.66 3.24
N ALA A 381 0.06 -10.50 2.45
CA ALA A 381 0.74 -9.22 2.27
C ALA A 381 -0.21 -8.11 1.83
N VAL A 382 -1.08 -8.38 0.83
CA VAL A 382 -2.13 -7.43 0.41
C VAL A 382 -3.02 -7.02 1.58
N THR A 383 -3.48 -7.97 2.39
CA THR A 383 -4.34 -7.69 3.55
C THR A 383 -3.66 -6.81 4.60
N HIS A 384 -2.38 -7.07 4.86
CA HIS A 384 -1.57 -6.29 5.79
C HIS A 384 -1.31 -4.87 5.29
N PHE A 385 -0.93 -4.67 4.02
CA PHE A 385 -0.75 -3.33 3.47
C PHE A 385 -2.05 -2.54 3.38
N GLN A 386 -3.17 -3.18 3.01
CA GLN A 386 -4.48 -2.54 3.06
C GLN A 386 -4.86 -2.12 4.48
N THR A 387 -4.49 -2.91 5.49
CA THR A 387 -4.70 -2.56 6.89
C THR A 387 -3.82 -1.38 7.30
N ALA A 388 -2.54 -1.36 6.90
CA ALA A 388 -1.65 -0.23 7.14
C ALA A 388 -2.20 1.07 6.53
N LEU A 389 -2.66 1.04 5.27
CA LEU A 389 -3.24 2.20 4.57
C LEU A 389 -4.58 2.65 5.15
N ARG A 390 -5.38 1.73 5.67
CA ARG A 390 -6.64 2.05 6.37
C ARG A 390 -6.41 2.70 7.73
N LEU A 391 -5.36 2.29 8.44
CA LEU A 391 -4.95 2.89 9.72
C LEU A 391 -4.22 4.23 9.52
N SER A 392 -3.51 4.39 8.40
CA SER A 392 -2.80 5.62 8.06
C SER A 392 -2.72 5.78 6.53
N ALA A 393 -3.56 6.64 5.98
CA ALA A 393 -3.59 6.92 4.53
C ALA A 393 -2.28 7.56 4.01
N ASP A 394 -1.53 8.26 4.86
CA ASP A 394 -0.30 8.97 4.50
C ASP A 394 0.94 8.05 4.37
N PHE A 395 0.75 6.75 4.14
CA PHE A 395 1.83 5.78 4.10
C PHE A 395 2.20 5.36 2.68
N SER A 396 2.83 6.28 1.95
CA SER A 396 3.20 6.13 0.52
C SER A 396 3.99 4.86 0.21
N GLU A 397 4.87 4.45 1.13
CA GLU A 397 5.64 3.22 0.98
C GLU A 397 4.74 1.97 0.93
N ALA A 398 3.69 1.92 1.77
CA ALA A 398 2.71 0.84 1.75
C ALA A 398 1.87 0.82 0.47
N GLU A 399 1.66 1.96 -0.21
CA GLU A 399 0.96 2.00 -1.51
C GLU A 399 1.76 1.27 -2.60
N LEU A 400 3.08 1.50 -2.65
CA LEU A 400 3.98 0.80 -3.56
C LEU A 400 3.98 -0.70 -3.26
N TYR A 401 4.20 -1.09 -2.01
CA TYR A 401 4.28 -2.51 -1.63
C TYR A 401 2.94 -3.24 -1.76
N LEU A 402 1.80 -2.55 -1.60
CA LEU A 402 0.49 -3.09 -1.96
C LEU A 402 0.42 -3.42 -3.44
N GLY A 403 0.86 -2.52 -4.32
CA GLY A 403 0.92 -2.79 -5.77
C GLY A 403 1.82 -3.97 -6.13
N ILE A 404 2.97 -4.09 -5.47
CA ILE A 404 3.89 -5.24 -5.61
C ILE A 404 3.23 -6.54 -5.13
N ALA A 405 2.57 -6.51 -3.96
CA ALA A 405 1.86 -7.66 -3.42
C ALA A 405 0.70 -8.09 -4.31
N LEU A 406 -0.03 -7.14 -4.90
CA LEU A 406 -1.10 -7.42 -5.87
C LEU A 406 -0.55 -8.08 -7.15
N CYS A 407 0.62 -7.64 -7.66
CA CYS A 407 1.30 -8.30 -8.76
C CYS A 407 1.66 -9.75 -8.43
N GLY A 408 2.28 -9.98 -7.27
CA GLY A 408 2.64 -11.33 -6.81
C GLY A 408 1.41 -12.23 -6.58
N ALA A 409 0.29 -11.65 -6.16
CA ALA A 409 -1.00 -12.33 -6.04
C ALA A 409 -1.74 -12.51 -7.39
N GLU A 410 -1.10 -12.17 -8.51
CA GLU A 410 -1.65 -12.21 -9.88
C GLU A 410 -2.92 -11.34 -10.09
N ARG A 411 -3.17 -10.37 -9.20
CA ARG A 411 -4.28 -9.41 -9.26
C ARG A 411 -3.90 -8.19 -10.09
N TYR A 412 -3.48 -8.43 -11.34
CA TYR A 412 -2.82 -7.43 -12.19
C TYR A 412 -3.68 -6.18 -12.48
N ALA A 413 -5.00 -6.30 -12.58
CA ALA A 413 -5.89 -5.15 -12.79
C ALA A 413 -5.92 -4.20 -11.58
N GLU A 414 -5.93 -4.76 -10.36
CA GLU A 414 -5.85 -3.96 -9.14
C GLU A 414 -4.45 -3.38 -8.94
N ALA A 415 -3.41 -4.16 -9.28
CA ALA A 415 -2.03 -3.68 -9.26
C ALA A 415 -1.82 -2.51 -10.23
N GLU A 416 -2.35 -2.57 -11.46
CA GLU A 416 -2.31 -1.48 -12.44
C GLU A 416 -2.89 -0.19 -11.84
N GLN A 417 -4.08 -0.26 -11.25
CA GLN A 417 -4.74 0.90 -10.65
C GLN A 417 -3.92 1.47 -9.48
N GLN A 418 -3.44 0.61 -8.59
CA GLN A 418 -2.66 1.03 -7.41
C GLN A 418 -1.32 1.66 -7.81
N LEU A 419 -0.59 1.03 -8.72
CA LEU A 419 0.74 1.50 -9.14
C LEU A 419 0.67 2.73 -10.05
N ALA A 420 -0.41 2.90 -10.82
CA ALA A 420 -0.66 4.14 -11.55
C ALA A 420 -0.84 5.34 -10.60
N ALA A 421 -1.48 5.14 -9.45
CA ALA A 421 -1.62 6.18 -8.42
C ALA A 421 -0.25 6.57 -7.83
N VAL A 422 0.61 5.59 -7.55
CA VAL A 422 2.00 5.83 -7.09
C VAL A 422 2.79 6.60 -8.14
N LEU A 423 2.75 6.17 -9.41
CA LEU A 423 3.47 6.85 -10.51
C LEU A 423 2.97 8.25 -10.82
N LYS A 424 1.71 8.55 -10.50
CA LYS A 424 1.19 9.93 -10.61
C LYS A 424 1.86 10.87 -9.61
N GLN A 425 2.22 10.37 -8.43
CA GLN A 425 2.93 11.13 -7.40
C GLN A 425 4.45 11.11 -7.62
N GLU A 426 4.98 9.95 -8.01
CA GLU A 426 6.41 9.70 -8.22
C GLU A 426 6.67 9.12 -9.62
N PRO A 427 6.67 9.94 -10.69
CA PRO A 427 6.77 9.46 -12.08
C PRO A 427 8.07 8.72 -12.44
N GLN A 428 9.10 8.85 -11.60
CA GLN A 428 10.42 8.24 -11.79
C GLN A 428 10.68 7.12 -10.78
N ASN A 429 9.67 6.64 -10.05
CA ASN A 429 9.83 5.52 -9.14
C ASN A 429 10.06 4.22 -9.93
N VAL A 430 11.33 3.78 -9.93
CA VAL A 430 11.83 2.61 -10.67
C VAL A 430 11.08 1.32 -10.30
N PHE A 431 10.72 1.14 -9.03
CA PHE A 431 9.95 -0.04 -8.60
C PHE A 431 8.51 0.03 -9.10
N ALA A 432 7.85 1.17 -8.94
CA ALA A 432 6.50 1.35 -9.43
C ALA A 432 6.42 1.15 -10.95
N LEU A 433 7.37 1.69 -11.72
CA LEU A 433 7.48 1.49 -13.17
C LEU A 433 7.63 0.02 -13.55
N ASN A 434 8.49 -0.72 -12.83
CA ASN A 434 8.72 -2.14 -13.09
C ASN A 434 7.44 -2.96 -12.89
N TYR A 435 6.81 -2.84 -11.72
CA TYR A 435 5.62 -3.62 -11.39
C TYR A 435 4.36 -3.16 -12.15
N TYR A 436 4.29 -1.88 -12.53
CA TYR A 436 3.23 -1.35 -13.39
C TYR A 436 3.36 -1.89 -14.81
N GLY A 437 4.57 -1.85 -15.39
CA GLY A 437 4.87 -2.46 -16.68
C GLY A 437 4.59 -3.96 -16.71
N LEU A 438 4.94 -4.67 -15.62
CA LEU A 438 4.61 -6.10 -15.45
C LEU A 438 3.09 -6.32 -15.45
N SER A 439 2.35 -5.53 -14.67
CA SER A 439 0.88 -5.60 -14.65
C SER A 439 0.28 -5.41 -16.04
N LEU A 440 0.74 -4.40 -16.78
CA LEU A 440 0.31 -4.12 -18.15
C LEU A 440 0.65 -5.25 -19.13
N LEU A 441 1.85 -5.85 -18.99
CA LEU A 441 2.29 -6.99 -19.80
C LEU A 441 1.35 -8.20 -19.60
N HIS A 442 1.01 -8.51 -18.35
CA HIS A 442 0.07 -9.59 -18.02
C HIS A 442 -1.37 -9.29 -18.48
N LEU A 443 -1.79 -8.02 -18.46
CA LEU A 443 -3.06 -7.54 -19.00
C LEU A 443 -3.08 -7.39 -20.53
N LYS A 444 -1.98 -7.75 -21.22
CA LYS A 444 -1.80 -7.65 -22.69
C LYS A 444 -1.84 -6.23 -23.25
N GLN A 445 -1.60 -5.23 -22.41
CA GLN A 445 -1.43 -3.83 -22.83
C GLN A 445 0.03 -3.59 -23.25
N LEU A 446 0.47 -4.28 -24.31
CA LEU A 446 1.89 -4.45 -24.66
C LEU A 446 2.61 -3.13 -25.04
N SER A 447 1.90 -2.19 -25.67
CA SER A 447 2.47 -0.88 -26.04
C SER A 447 2.73 0.01 -24.81
N ALA A 448 1.81 -0.01 -23.84
CA ALA A 448 1.99 0.71 -22.58
C ALA A 448 3.11 0.08 -21.75
N ALA A 449 3.14 -1.26 -21.64
CA ALA A 449 4.21 -2.00 -20.97
C ALA A 449 5.59 -1.67 -21.58
N LEU A 450 5.68 -1.62 -22.92
CA LEU A 450 6.91 -1.26 -23.63
C LEU A 450 7.42 0.11 -23.21
N THR A 451 6.53 1.11 -23.14
CA THR A 451 6.87 2.48 -22.72
C THR A 451 7.39 2.51 -21.29
N CYS A 452 6.75 1.77 -20.37
CA CYS A 452 7.19 1.69 -18.97
C CYS A 452 8.59 1.07 -18.84
N PHE A 453 8.87 0.00 -19.58
CA PHE A 453 10.17 -0.67 -19.51
C PHE A 453 11.27 0.12 -20.25
N GLU A 454 10.96 0.83 -21.34
CA GLU A 454 11.87 1.79 -21.97
C GLU A 454 12.28 2.90 -20.99
N GLN A 455 11.30 3.50 -20.30
CA GLN A 455 11.58 4.49 -19.25
C GLN A 455 12.38 3.90 -18.07
N LEU A 456 12.08 2.67 -17.67
CA LEU A 456 12.78 1.98 -16.58
C LEU A 456 14.27 1.78 -16.88
N VAL A 457 14.61 1.33 -18.10
CA VAL A 457 16.01 1.12 -18.50
C VAL A 457 16.77 2.42 -18.75
N GLU A 458 16.08 3.51 -19.05
CA GLU A 458 16.68 4.85 -19.09
C GLU A 458 17.03 5.35 -17.69
N LEU A 459 16.15 5.15 -16.71
CA LEU A 459 16.35 5.57 -15.32
C LEU A 459 17.34 4.67 -14.56
N ASN A 460 17.34 3.36 -14.84
CA ASN A 460 18.21 2.40 -14.18
C ASN A 460 18.82 1.40 -15.19
N PRO A 461 19.81 1.83 -15.98
CA PRO A 461 20.40 1.04 -17.07
C PRO A 461 21.21 -0.18 -16.58
N ASP A 462 21.57 -0.24 -15.30
CA ASP A 462 22.37 -1.31 -14.70
C ASP A 462 21.54 -2.39 -14.01
N CYS A 463 20.21 -2.31 -14.08
CA CYS A 463 19.30 -3.33 -13.56
C CYS A 463 18.89 -4.34 -14.65
N ALA A 464 19.05 -5.64 -14.37
CA ALA A 464 18.67 -6.73 -15.25
C ALA A 464 17.16 -6.80 -15.52
N ASP A 465 16.32 -6.55 -14.51
CA ASP A 465 14.86 -6.73 -14.59
C ASP A 465 14.23 -5.85 -15.67
N GLY A 466 14.66 -4.59 -15.77
CA GLY A 466 14.16 -3.68 -16.80
C GLY A 466 14.49 -4.15 -18.22
N TRP A 467 15.72 -4.62 -18.46
CA TRP A 467 16.10 -5.16 -19.78
C TRP A 467 15.43 -6.50 -20.09
N LEU A 468 15.23 -7.34 -19.07
CA LEU A 468 14.54 -8.62 -19.19
C LEU A 468 13.10 -8.39 -19.66
N HIS A 469 12.33 -7.60 -18.91
CA HIS A 469 10.92 -7.36 -19.20
C HIS A 469 10.71 -6.54 -20.48
N LEU A 470 11.64 -5.64 -20.83
CA LEU A 470 11.67 -4.99 -22.14
C LEU A 470 11.78 -6.04 -23.27
N SER A 471 12.71 -7.00 -23.14
CA SER A 471 12.88 -8.06 -24.13
C SER A 471 11.66 -9.00 -24.22
N GLU A 472 11.02 -9.31 -23.07
CA GLU A 472 9.81 -10.12 -22.99
C GLU A 472 8.64 -9.42 -23.68
N THR A 473 8.48 -8.12 -23.44
CA THR A 473 7.44 -7.30 -24.07
C THR A 473 7.65 -7.20 -25.58
N LEU A 474 8.88 -6.99 -26.05
CA LEU A 474 9.22 -7.01 -27.48
C LEU A 474 8.95 -8.37 -28.14
N SER A 475 9.23 -9.45 -27.42
CA SER A 475 8.93 -10.81 -27.90
C SER A 475 7.42 -11.04 -28.00
N ALA A 476 6.65 -10.60 -26.98
CA ALA A 476 5.19 -10.67 -26.98
C ALA A 476 4.55 -9.82 -28.11
N LEU A 477 5.21 -8.75 -28.55
CA LEU A 477 4.84 -7.93 -29.71
C LEU A 477 5.22 -8.56 -31.07
N GLY A 478 5.81 -9.76 -31.10
CA GLY A 478 6.29 -10.41 -32.31
C GLY A 478 7.62 -9.86 -32.85
N ARG A 479 8.31 -8.99 -32.09
CA ARG A 479 9.57 -8.34 -32.48
C ARG A 479 10.79 -9.08 -31.92
N GLY A 480 10.78 -10.42 -31.96
CA GLY A 480 11.78 -11.28 -31.29
C GLY A 480 13.25 -11.01 -31.70
N LYS A 481 13.51 -10.60 -32.96
CA LYS A 481 14.86 -10.23 -33.42
C LYS A 481 15.44 -9.00 -32.71
N LEU A 482 14.57 -8.08 -32.25
CA LEU A 482 14.97 -6.89 -31.49
C LEU A 482 15.12 -7.19 -29.99
N ALA A 483 14.47 -8.24 -29.48
CA ALA A 483 14.52 -8.64 -28.08
C ALA A 483 15.86 -9.30 -27.69
N THR A 484 16.48 -10.06 -28.59
CA THR A 484 17.71 -10.84 -28.34
C THR A 484 18.86 -10.03 -27.72
N PRO A 485 19.26 -8.86 -28.26
CA PRO A 485 20.35 -8.08 -27.67
C PRO A 485 20.04 -7.57 -26.25
N TYR A 486 18.77 -7.28 -25.94
CA TYR A 486 18.36 -6.82 -24.61
C TYR A 486 18.35 -7.96 -23.60
N LEU A 487 17.93 -9.16 -24.00
CA LEU A 487 18.00 -10.36 -23.17
C LEU A 487 19.46 -10.72 -22.82
N ASP A 488 20.37 -10.60 -23.78
CA ASP A 488 21.81 -10.84 -23.55
C ASP A 488 22.45 -9.77 -22.67
N LYS A 489 21.93 -8.55 -22.69
CA LYS A 489 22.31 -7.49 -21.75
C LYS A 489 21.82 -7.80 -20.33
N ALA A 490 20.55 -8.17 -20.17
CA ALA A 490 19.95 -8.50 -18.89
C ALA A 490 20.74 -9.61 -18.15
N LYS A 491 21.14 -10.68 -18.86
CA LYS A 491 21.92 -11.79 -18.29
C LYS A 491 23.28 -11.41 -17.69
N LYS A 492 23.82 -10.25 -18.07
CA LYS A 492 25.13 -9.77 -17.61
C LYS A 492 25.03 -8.78 -16.45
N LEU A 493 23.81 -8.39 -16.07
CA LEU A 493 23.53 -7.39 -15.06
C LEU A 493 22.98 -8.04 -13.80
N PRO A 494 23.15 -7.42 -12.62
CA PRO A 494 22.45 -7.84 -11.42
C PRO A 494 20.95 -7.49 -11.52
N PRO A 495 20.07 -8.23 -10.83
CA PRO A 495 18.68 -7.82 -10.61
C PRO A 495 18.57 -6.42 -10.00
N CYS A 496 17.42 -5.76 -10.14
CA CYS A 496 17.19 -4.49 -9.46
C CYS A 496 17.33 -4.71 -7.94
N ALA A 497 18.26 -3.98 -7.31
CA ALA A 497 18.38 -4.00 -5.86
C ALA A 497 17.10 -3.40 -5.26
N SER A 498 16.28 -4.23 -4.60
CA SER A 498 15.12 -3.77 -3.85
C SER A 498 15.55 -3.42 -2.41
N PRO A 499 15.08 -2.29 -1.85
CA PRO A 499 15.50 -1.82 -0.54
C PRO A 499 15.02 -2.71 0.62
N ILE A 500 14.02 -3.58 0.40
CA ILE A 500 13.35 -4.29 1.50
C ILE A 500 13.16 -5.78 1.23
N VAL A 501 13.11 -6.22 -0.03
CA VAL A 501 12.85 -7.62 -0.39
C VAL A 501 14.02 -8.11 -1.23
N PRO A 502 14.72 -9.20 -0.86
CA PRO A 502 15.55 -9.89 -1.83
C PRO A 502 14.60 -10.34 -2.95
N VAL A 503 14.77 -9.73 -4.12
CA VAL A 503 14.09 -9.98 -5.40
C VAL A 503 13.27 -11.26 -5.37
N VAL A 504 11.95 -11.15 -5.52
CA VAL A 504 11.03 -12.28 -5.72
C VAL A 504 11.68 -13.18 -6.77
N SER A 505 12.26 -14.29 -6.33
CA SER A 505 13.23 -15.05 -7.12
C SER A 505 12.58 -15.80 -8.30
N LYS A 506 11.26 -15.66 -8.43
CA LYS A 506 10.46 -16.16 -9.55
C LYS A 506 9.28 -15.24 -9.81
N VAL A 507 9.50 -14.06 -10.39
CA VAL A 507 8.53 -13.67 -11.43
C VAL A 507 8.71 -14.72 -12.52
N VAL A 508 7.80 -15.69 -12.56
CA VAL A 508 7.85 -16.78 -13.52
C VAL A 508 8.00 -16.15 -14.90
N PRO A 509 9.08 -16.40 -15.65
CA PRO A 509 9.17 -15.91 -17.01
C PRO A 509 7.92 -16.41 -17.74
N VAL A 510 7.21 -15.47 -18.38
CA VAL A 510 5.94 -15.69 -19.12
C VAL A 510 6.07 -16.86 -20.12
N VAL A 511 7.31 -17.25 -20.44
CA VAL A 511 7.71 -18.34 -21.34
C VAL A 511 7.22 -19.74 -20.93
N SER A 512 6.84 -20.00 -19.67
CA SER A 512 6.50 -21.38 -19.25
C SER A 512 5.05 -21.83 -19.47
N LYS A 513 4.14 -20.94 -19.91
CA LYS A 513 2.81 -21.32 -20.40
C LYS A 513 2.43 -20.49 -21.62
N VAL A 514 3.03 -20.81 -22.77
CA VAL A 514 2.43 -20.45 -24.06
C VAL A 514 1.20 -21.35 -24.24
N VAL A 515 0.06 -20.91 -23.69
CA VAL A 515 -1.23 -21.28 -24.27
C VAL A 515 -1.52 -20.19 -25.31
N PRO A 516 -1.52 -20.50 -26.62
CA PRO A 516 -1.89 -19.51 -27.62
C PRO A 516 -3.40 -19.31 -27.51
N VAL A 517 -3.85 -18.22 -26.90
CA VAL A 517 -5.24 -17.77 -27.00
C VAL A 517 -5.30 -16.30 -27.34
N ALA A 518 -5.67 -16.08 -28.60
CA ALA A 518 -6.36 -14.95 -29.21
C ALA A 518 -6.24 -13.58 -28.51
N SER A 519 -5.24 -12.80 -28.95
CA SER A 519 -5.37 -11.35 -29.01
C SER A 519 -6.60 -10.97 -29.84
N LYS A 520 -7.31 -9.90 -29.45
CA LYS A 520 -8.26 -9.27 -30.37
C LYS A 520 -7.54 -9.04 -31.71
N PRO A 521 -8.09 -9.54 -32.82
CA PRO A 521 -7.40 -9.51 -34.09
C PRO A 521 -7.30 -8.07 -34.57
N VAL A 522 -6.08 -7.62 -34.87
CA VAL A 522 -5.87 -6.41 -35.65
C VAL A 522 -6.54 -6.64 -37.01
N LEU A 523 -7.62 -5.90 -37.27
CA LEU A 523 -8.32 -5.97 -38.54
C LEU A 523 -7.60 -5.08 -39.55
N ILE A 524 -7.23 -5.66 -40.68
CA ILE A 524 -6.73 -4.93 -41.84
C ILE A 524 -7.92 -4.21 -42.50
N LYS A 525 -7.82 -2.87 -42.60
CA LYS A 525 -8.90 -1.98 -43.10
C LYS A 525 -10.26 -2.25 -42.44
N ASP A 526 -10.25 -2.54 -41.14
CA ASP A 526 -11.45 -2.84 -40.35
C ASP A 526 -12.31 -4.01 -40.88
N ARG A 527 -11.74 -4.92 -41.71
CA ARG A 527 -12.48 -6.03 -42.34
C ARG A 527 -11.78 -7.38 -42.28
N TYR A 528 -10.49 -7.43 -42.56
CA TYR A 528 -9.79 -8.71 -42.67
C TYR A 528 -9.02 -8.98 -41.39
N ARG A 529 -9.40 -10.04 -40.68
CA ARG A 529 -8.62 -10.58 -39.58
C ARG A 529 -7.41 -11.33 -40.15
N ASP A 530 -6.22 -10.85 -39.85
CA ASP A 530 -4.99 -11.58 -40.12
C ASP A 530 -4.87 -12.77 -39.15
N ASN A 531 -4.73 -13.98 -39.69
CA ASN A 531 -4.56 -15.20 -38.87
C ASN A 531 -3.08 -15.49 -38.59
N GLY A 532 -2.14 -14.71 -39.15
CA GLY A 532 -0.70 -14.82 -38.89
C GLY A 532 0.00 -16.00 -39.59
N ASP A 533 -0.74 -16.80 -40.35
CA ASP A 533 -0.29 -18.05 -41.00
C ASP A 533 -0.30 -17.97 -42.54
N GLY A 534 -0.46 -16.76 -43.09
CA GLY A 534 -0.66 -16.55 -44.53
C GLY A 534 -2.10 -16.70 -44.99
N THR A 535 -3.05 -16.78 -44.07
CA THR A 535 -4.50 -16.68 -44.33
C THR A 535 -5.10 -15.43 -43.72
N VAL A 536 -6.24 -14.99 -44.27
CA VAL A 536 -7.08 -13.94 -43.68
C VAL A 536 -8.52 -14.41 -43.56
N THR A 537 -9.20 -14.03 -42.49
CA THR A 537 -10.66 -14.18 -42.38
C THR A 537 -11.35 -12.86 -42.67
N ASP A 538 -12.20 -12.83 -43.69
CA ASP A 538 -13.09 -11.70 -43.95
C ASP A 538 -14.25 -11.74 -42.95
N ILE A 539 -14.28 -10.81 -41.98
CA ILE A 539 -15.31 -10.84 -40.93
C ILE A 539 -16.71 -10.52 -41.44
N LYS A 540 -16.85 -9.98 -42.67
CA LYS A 540 -18.17 -9.69 -43.26
C LYS A 540 -18.82 -10.93 -43.88
N THR A 541 -18.02 -11.76 -44.55
CA THR A 541 -18.50 -12.98 -45.22
C THR A 541 -18.24 -14.23 -44.38
N ASN A 542 -17.44 -14.11 -43.32
CA ASN A 542 -16.90 -15.19 -42.51
C ASN A 542 -16.04 -16.20 -43.29
N LEU A 543 -15.58 -15.82 -44.49
CA LEU A 543 -14.76 -16.66 -45.35
C LEU A 543 -13.28 -16.51 -45.02
N GLN A 544 -12.56 -17.64 -44.95
CA GLN A 544 -11.10 -17.67 -44.81
C GLN A 544 -10.44 -17.89 -46.17
N TRP A 545 -9.53 -16.97 -46.50
CA TRP A 545 -8.85 -16.91 -47.80
C TRP A 545 -7.36 -17.16 -47.64
N MET A 546 -6.77 -17.85 -48.61
CA MET A 546 -5.32 -17.79 -48.80
C MET A 546 -4.92 -16.38 -49.27
N ARG A 547 -3.86 -15.82 -48.68
CA ARG A 547 -3.37 -14.48 -49.05
C ARG A 547 -2.61 -14.46 -50.37
N CYS A 548 -1.91 -15.55 -50.69
CA CYS A 548 -1.22 -15.71 -51.98
C CYS A 548 -2.06 -16.44 -53.02
N LEU A 549 -1.72 -16.24 -54.30
CA LEU A 549 -2.23 -17.07 -55.38
C LEU A 549 -1.55 -18.44 -55.34
N VAL A 550 -2.21 -19.44 -55.92
CA VAL A 550 -1.60 -20.76 -56.12
C VAL A 550 -0.32 -20.60 -56.95
N GLY A 551 0.76 -21.27 -56.54
CA GLY A 551 2.11 -21.14 -57.14
C GLY A 551 3.05 -20.19 -56.37
N GLN A 552 2.50 -19.27 -55.57
CA GLN A 552 3.28 -18.36 -54.73
C GLN A 552 3.41 -18.88 -53.30
N THR A 553 4.45 -18.42 -52.59
CA THR A 553 4.72 -18.75 -51.19
C THR A 553 4.58 -17.54 -50.28
N TRP A 554 3.97 -17.75 -49.10
CA TRP A 554 3.85 -16.73 -48.07
C TRP A 554 5.14 -16.65 -47.24
N GLN A 555 5.84 -15.52 -47.29
CA GLN A 555 7.06 -15.29 -46.51
C GLN A 555 7.18 -13.80 -46.15
N ASP A 556 7.60 -13.49 -44.92
CA ASP A 556 7.87 -12.12 -44.45
C ASP A 556 6.73 -11.10 -44.71
N GLY A 557 5.47 -11.56 -44.63
CA GLY A 557 4.28 -10.70 -44.81
C GLY A 557 3.91 -10.39 -46.25
N ARG A 558 4.50 -11.09 -47.23
CA ARG A 558 4.30 -10.89 -48.68
C ARG A 558 4.25 -12.21 -49.45
N CYS A 559 3.80 -12.14 -50.69
CA CYS A 559 3.74 -13.30 -51.59
C CYS A 559 4.94 -13.33 -52.52
N HIS A 560 5.70 -14.42 -52.48
CA HIS A 560 6.93 -14.60 -53.25
C HIS A 560 6.73 -15.65 -54.37
N GLY A 561 7.44 -15.48 -55.48
CA GLY A 561 7.35 -16.37 -56.64
C GLY A 561 6.29 -15.95 -57.67
N GLU A 562 6.22 -16.69 -58.77
CA GLU A 562 5.25 -16.46 -59.84
C GLU A 562 3.94 -17.23 -59.56
N ALA A 563 2.81 -16.58 -59.83
CA ALA A 563 1.52 -17.26 -59.73
C ALA A 563 1.40 -18.33 -60.81
N GLN A 564 0.95 -19.52 -60.43
CA GLN A 564 0.72 -20.62 -61.34
C GLN A 564 -0.67 -20.48 -61.96
N GLU A 565 -0.69 -20.10 -63.23
CA GLU A 565 -1.91 -20.11 -64.03
C GLU A 565 -2.28 -21.56 -64.42
N MET A 566 -3.59 -21.86 -64.45
CA MET A 566 -4.08 -23.18 -64.80
C MET A 566 -5.47 -23.15 -65.45
N TYR A 567 -5.83 -24.27 -66.09
CA TYR A 567 -7.16 -24.48 -66.66
C TYR A 567 -8.23 -24.58 -65.58
N CYS A 568 -9.45 -24.16 -65.90
CA CYS A 568 -10.57 -24.15 -64.95
C CYS A 568 -10.84 -25.53 -64.35
N ASP A 569 -10.82 -26.58 -65.18
CA ASP A 569 -11.12 -27.95 -64.72
C ASP A 569 -10.01 -28.49 -63.79
N THR A 570 -8.76 -28.06 -64.00
CA THR A 570 -7.64 -28.36 -63.10
C THR A 570 -7.78 -27.61 -61.77
N ALA A 571 -8.19 -26.34 -61.82
CA ALA A 571 -8.41 -25.52 -60.63
C ALA A 571 -9.54 -26.07 -59.73
N VAL A 572 -10.61 -26.59 -60.34
CA VAL A 572 -11.73 -27.21 -59.61
C VAL A 572 -11.31 -28.51 -58.90
N ALA A 573 -10.39 -29.27 -59.49
CA ALA A 573 -9.88 -30.52 -58.91
C ALA A 573 -8.71 -30.32 -57.92
N LEU A 574 -8.28 -29.07 -57.70
CA LEU A 574 -7.12 -28.76 -56.87
C LEU A 574 -7.38 -29.13 -55.41
N LYS A 575 -6.45 -29.86 -54.81
CA LYS A 575 -6.37 -30.11 -53.37
C LYS A 575 -5.14 -29.41 -52.84
N ALA A 576 -5.32 -28.54 -51.86
CA ALA A 576 -4.22 -27.83 -51.21
C ALA A 576 -4.23 -28.13 -49.71
N ASP A 577 -3.06 -28.41 -49.17
CA ASP A 577 -2.80 -28.48 -47.74
C ASP A 577 -2.02 -27.22 -47.34
N PHE A 578 -2.67 -26.30 -46.65
CA PHE A 578 -2.08 -25.01 -46.29
C PHE A 578 -2.60 -24.53 -44.93
N ALA A 579 -1.71 -23.93 -44.12
CA ALA A 579 -2.02 -23.42 -42.79
C ALA A 579 -2.75 -24.44 -41.88
N GLY A 580 -2.41 -25.74 -41.99
CA GLY A 580 -3.04 -26.81 -41.21
C GLY A 580 -4.44 -27.23 -41.68
N HIS A 581 -4.87 -26.76 -42.85
CA HIS A 581 -6.17 -27.08 -43.45
C HIS A 581 -6.02 -27.74 -44.81
N SER A 582 -6.90 -28.71 -45.11
CA SER A 582 -6.90 -29.53 -46.33
C SER A 582 -8.19 -29.38 -47.16
N ASP A 583 -9.10 -28.52 -46.72
CA ASP A 583 -10.42 -28.27 -47.30
C ASP A 583 -10.46 -27.01 -48.17
N TRP A 584 -9.31 -26.59 -48.70
CA TRP A 584 -9.19 -25.48 -49.63
C TRP A 584 -9.82 -25.80 -50.98
N ARG A 585 -10.63 -24.87 -51.50
CA ARG A 585 -11.34 -25.03 -52.78
C ARG A 585 -11.35 -23.73 -53.58
N LEU A 586 -11.73 -23.86 -54.85
CA LEU A 586 -12.03 -22.72 -55.70
C LEU A 586 -13.30 -22.00 -55.20
N PRO A 587 -13.30 -20.66 -55.10
CA PRO A 587 -14.44 -19.88 -54.64
C PRO A 587 -15.56 -19.84 -55.67
N THR A 588 -16.80 -19.65 -55.25
CA THR A 588 -17.90 -19.29 -56.16
C THR A 588 -17.72 -17.85 -56.67
N ILE A 589 -18.42 -17.49 -57.74
CA ILE A 589 -18.34 -16.13 -58.28
C ILE A 589 -18.79 -15.08 -57.26
N GLU A 590 -19.76 -15.40 -56.42
CA GLU A 590 -20.24 -14.47 -55.37
C GLU A 590 -19.21 -14.28 -54.24
N GLU A 591 -18.55 -15.37 -53.84
CA GLU A 591 -17.45 -15.30 -52.87
C GLU A 591 -16.29 -14.47 -53.42
N LEU A 592 -15.93 -14.66 -54.70
CA LEU A 592 -14.82 -13.94 -55.31
C LEU A 592 -15.14 -12.44 -55.53
N ARG A 593 -16.37 -12.11 -55.95
CA ARG A 593 -16.86 -10.72 -56.04
C ARG A 593 -16.78 -9.99 -54.70
N SER A 594 -16.93 -10.69 -53.58
CA SER A 594 -16.85 -10.07 -52.25
C SER A 594 -15.49 -9.43 -51.95
N LEU A 595 -14.41 -9.85 -52.64
CA LEU A 595 -13.06 -9.30 -52.46
C LEU A 595 -12.79 -8.01 -53.25
N VAL A 596 -13.67 -7.64 -54.20
CA VAL A 596 -13.48 -6.43 -55.02
C VAL A 596 -13.54 -5.18 -54.12
N TYR A 597 -12.54 -4.31 -54.20
CA TYR A 597 -12.40 -3.09 -53.40
C TYR A 597 -12.12 -1.87 -54.31
N CYS A 598 -13.09 -0.97 -54.47
CA CYS A 598 -12.93 0.28 -55.22
C CYS A 598 -12.52 1.42 -54.26
N SER A 599 -11.40 2.12 -54.53
CA SER A 599 -10.87 3.19 -53.66
C SER A 599 -11.67 4.50 -53.66
N SER A 600 -12.74 4.60 -54.46
CA SER A 600 -13.60 5.79 -54.56
C SER A 600 -14.64 5.91 -53.44
N GLY A 601 -14.71 4.93 -52.53
CA GLY A 601 -15.69 4.91 -51.44
C GLY A 601 -17.17 4.77 -51.89
N LYS A 602 -17.42 4.72 -53.20
CA LYS A 602 -18.74 4.41 -53.78
C LYS A 602 -18.83 2.91 -54.04
N PRO A 603 -19.96 2.26 -53.70
CA PRO A 603 -20.08 0.82 -53.83
C PRO A 603 -20.19 0.43 -55.32
N ALA A 604 -19.38 -0.54 -55.74
CA ALA A 604 -19.89 -1.57 -56.63
C ALA A 604 -20.21 -2.80 -55.77
N TYR A 605 -21.13 -2.67 -54.82
CA TYR A 605 -21.66 -3.82 -54.09
C TYR A 605 -23.14 -3.94 -54.38
N PHE A 606 -23.43 -5.07 -55.01
CA PHE A 606 -24.55 -5.95 -54.76
C PHE A 606 -25.89 -5.32 -54.30
N PRO A 607 -26.96 -5.46 -55.10
CA PRO A 607 -27.14 -6.56 -56.04
C PRO A 607 -26.62 -6.27 -57.46
N ASN A 608 -25.80 -7.23 -57.93
CA ASN A 608 -25.59 -7.68 -59.30
C ASN A 608 -25.96 -6.75 -60.47
N ASN A 609 -24.95 -6.19 -61.12
CA ASN A 609 -25.07 -5.79 -62.53
C ASN A 609 -23.79 -6.00 -63.37
N GLY A 610 -22.75 -6.68 -62.85
CA GLY A 610 -21.53 -7.00 -63.61
C GLY A 610 -20.72 -5.78 -64.08
N LYS A 611 -20.83 -4.65 -63.38
CA LYS A 611 -20.19 -3.39 -63.78
C LYS A 611 -18.82 -3.21 -63.11
N LYS A 612 -17.89 -2.61 -63.87
CA LYS A 612 -16.53 -2.25 -63.42
C LYS A 612 -16.59 -1.17 -62.32
N CYS A 613 -15.54 -1.06 -61.50
CA CYS A 613 -15.37 0.06 -60.59
C CYS A 613 -15.47 1.41 -61.37
N GLU A 614 -16.19 2.39 -60.84
CA GLU A 614 -16.29 3.74 -61.43
C GLU A 614 -15.16 4.66 -60.93
N GLY A 615 -14.58 5.45 -61.84
CA GLY A 615 -13.57 6.48 -61.54
C GLY A 615 -12.11 6.00 -61.53
N ASP A 616 -11.21 6.80 -60.94
CA ASP A 616 -9.81 6.45 -60.72
C ASP A 616 -9.68 5.55 -59.48
N TYR A 617 -9.81 4.24 -59.67
CA TYR A 617 -9.69 3.24 -58.60
C TYR A 617 -8.29 2.63 -58.54
N GLN A 618 -7.92 2.13 -57.36
CA GLN A 618 -6.69 1.36 -57.14
C GLN A 618 -6.68 0.09 -58.02
N ARG A 619 -5.52 -0.19 -58.63
CA ARG A 619 -5.24 -1.42 -59.37
C ARG A 619 -4.13 -2.20 -58.65
N PRO A 620 -4.35 -3.48 -58.28
CA PRO A 620 -5.61 -4.22 -58.41
C PRO A 620 -6.71 -3.71 -57.47
N THR A 621 -7.98 -3.91 -57.84
CA THR A 621 -9.19 -3.52 -57.09
C THR A 621 -9.46 -4.49 -55.93
N LEU A 622 -8.50 -4.58 -55.01
CA LEU A 622 -8.50 -5.53 -53.90
C LEU A 622 -7.60 -4.98 -52.78
N VAL A 623 -7.94 -5.24 -51.52
CA VAL A 623 -7.20 -4.67 -50.36
C VAL A 623 -5.79 -5.24 -50.30
N GLN A 624 -4.81 -4.46 -50.75
CA GLN A 624 -3.41 -4.87 -50.87
C GLN A 624 -2.76 -5.21 -49.53
N GLU A 625 -3.19 -4.58 -48.43
CA GLU A 625 -2.70 -4.93 -47.11
C GLU A 625 -3.16 -6.33 -46.68
N ALA A 626 -4.35 -6.78 -47.12
CA ALA A 626 -4.87 -8.12 -46.82
C ALA A 626 -4.34 -9.18 -47.80
N PHE A 627 -4.07 -8.79 -49.05
CA PHE A 627 -3.60 -9.66 -50.11
C PHE A 627 -2.46 -8.97 -50.87
N PRO A 628 -1.24 -9.01 -50.33
CA PRO A 628 -0.09 -8.35 -50.93
C PRO A 628 0.30 -9.05 -52.23
N ASP A 629 0.89 -8.27 -53.14
CA ASP A 629 1.39 -8.75 -54.44
C ASP A 629 0.30 -9.46 -55.28
N ALA A 630 -0.97 -9.09 -55.06
CA ALA A 630 -2.10 -9.67 -55.77
C ALA A 630 -2.06 -9.33 -57.26
N SER A 631 -2.32 -10.33 -58.09
CA SER A 631 -2.48 -10.16 -59.53
C SER A 631 -3.68 -9.27 -59.84
N GLU A 632 -3.50 -8.34 -60.78
CA GLU A 632 -4.59 -7.56 -61.39
C GLU A 632 -5.33 -8.36 -62.48
N TRP A 633 -4.85 -9.55 -62.84
CA TRP A 633 -5.44 -10.35 -63.90
C TRP A 633 -6.61 -11.21 -63.40
N PHE A 634 -7.19 -11.97 -64.33
CA PHE A 634 -8.39 -12.76 -64.10
C PHE A 634 -8.13 -13.90 -63.11
N VAL A 635 -9.03 -14.06 -62.12
CA VAL A 635 -9.01 -15.14 -61.12
C VAL A 635 -10.25 -16.02 -61.29
N TRP A 636 -10.04 -17.34 -61.36
CA TRP A 636 -11.11 -18.33 -61.57
C TRP A 636 -12.10 -18.42 -60.41
N SER A 637 -13.36 -18.73 -60.74
CA SER A 637 -14.39 -19.20 -59.80
C SER A 637 -14.92 -20.58 -60.20
N CYS A 638 -15.54 -21.31 -59.26
CA CYS A 638 -16.18 -22.60 -59.51
C CYS A 638 -17.61 -22.50 -60.09
N SER A 639 -18.11 -21.28 -60.33
CA SER A 639 -19.49 -21.07 -60.77
C SER A 639 -19.67 -21.36 -62.27
N PRO A 640 -20.66 -22.18 -62.67
CA PRO A 640 -20.95 -22.45 -64.07
C PRO A 640 -21.62 -21.25 -64.76
N VAL A 641 -21.45 -21.14 -66.08
CA VAL A 641 -22.16 -20.15 -66.91
C VAL A 641 -23.53 -20.72 -67.32
N ALA A 642 -24.61 -19.96 -67.08
CA ALA A 642 -25.94 -20.36 -67.50
C ALA A 642 -26.02 -20.37 -69.04
N GLY A 643 -26.27 -21.54 -69.64
CA GLY A 643 -26.44 -21.70 -71.09
C GLY A 643 -25.23 -22.26 -71.86
N GLY A 644 -24.12 -22.65 -71.22
CA GLY A 644 -23.01 -23.33 -71.90
C GLY A 644 -21.94 -23.90 -70.96
N THR A 645 -21.39 -25.08 -71.30
CA THR A 645 -20.35 -25.78 -70.51
C THR A 645 -18.92 -25.36 -70.87
N SER A 646 -18.71 -24.57 -71.94
CA SER A 646 -17.38 -24.23 -72.45
C SER A 646 -16.68 -23.11 -71.68
N ASN A 647 -17.41 -22.32 -70.88
CA ASN A 647 -16.89 -21.15 -70.18
C ASN A 647 -17.07 -21.29 -68.66
N ALA A 648 -16.28 -20.54 -67.91
CA ALA A 648 -16.40 -20.41 -66.45
C ALA A 648 -16.27 -18.95 -66.04
N TRP A 649 -16.93 -18.60 -64.94
CA TRP A 649 -16.89 -17.24 -64.39
C TRP A 649 -15.58 -16.98 -63.63
N GLY A 650 -15.17 -15.72 -63.58
CA GLY A 650 -14.09 -15.24 -62.73
C GLY A 650 -14.12 -13.72 -62.62
N VAL A 651 -13.20 -13.16 -61.85
CA VAL A 651 -13.12 -11.71 -61.61
C VAL A 651 -11.78 -11.19 -62.11
N GLY A 652 -11.80 -10.13 -62.91
CA GLY A 652 -10.62 -9.36 -63.27
C GLY A 652 -10.36 -8.26 -62.26
N PHE A 653 -9.29 -8.36 -61.48
CA PHE A 653 -8.97 -7.35 -60.46
C PHE A 653 -8.32 -6.08 -61.02
N ASN A 654 -8.11 -5.97 -62.34
CA ASN A 654 -7.64 -4.76 -62.99
C ASN A 654 -8.70 -3.66 -63.02
N ASN A 655 -9.99 -4.04 -62.89
CA ASN A 655 -11.12 -3.12 -62.89
C ASN A 655 -12.32 -3.58 -62.04
N GLY A 656 -12.22 -4.75 -61.40
CA GLY A 656 -13.22 -5.31 -60.50
C GLY A 656 -14.44 -5.94 -61.18
N SER A 657 -14.48 -6.08 -62.51
CA SER A 657 -15.59 -6.76 -63.19
C SER A 657 -15.44 -8.27 -63.17
N ASP A 658 -16.55 -8.96 -62.97
CA ASP A 658 -16.68 -10.36 -63.35
C ASP A 658 -16.95 -10.53 -64.84
N ASP A 659 -16.36 -11.57 -65.43
CA ASP A 659 -16.60 -11.98 -66.82
C ASP A 659 -16.47 -13.51 -66.90
N ASN A 660 -16.83 -14.08 -68.04
CA ASN A 660 -16.59 -15.49 -68.31
C ASN A 660 -15.46 -15.68 -69.32
N SER A 661 -14.62 -16.68 -69.08
CA SER A 661 -13.52 -17.08 -69.95
C SER A 661 -13.71 -18.54 -70.38
N PRO A 662 -13.26 -18.94 -71.58
CA PRO A 662 -13.26 -20.34 -71.97
C PRO A 662 -12.47 -21.18 -70.96
N ARG A 663 -12.98 -22.36 -70.59
CA ARG A 663 -12.38 -23.25 -69.57
C ARG A 663 -10.99 -23.76 -69.92
N TYR A 664 -10.65 -23.74 -71.21
CA TYR A 664 -9.32 -24.08 -71.74
C TYR A 664 -8.33 -22.91 -71.65
N GLY A 665 -8.74 -21.73 -71.16
CA GLY A 665 -7.83 -20.63 -70.84
C GLY A 665 -7.06 -20.91 -69.55
N SER A 666 -5.80 -20.46 -69.49
CA SER A 666 -4.99 -20.48 -68.28
C SER A 666 -5.22 -19.18 -67.52
N ASN A 667 -5.65 -19.23 -66.25
CA ASN A 667 -5.83 -18.04 -65.42
C ASN A 667 -5.41 -18.31 -63.96
N ASN A 668 -5.31 -17.25 -63.16
CA ASN A 668 -4.89 -17.30 -61.76
C ASN A 668 -5.93 -17.97 -60.85
N VAL A 669 -5.46 -18.55 -59.75
CA VAL A 669 -6.31 -19.23 -58.77
C VAL A 669 -6.02 -18.73 -57.35
N ARG A 670 -7.09 -18.36 -56.63
CA ARG A 670 -7.08 -18.07 -55.20
C ARG A 670 -8.05 -19.02 -54.51
N LEU A 671 -7.64 -19.59 -53.39
CA LEU A 671 -8.46 -20.56 -52.66
C LEU A 671 -9.14 -19.95 -51.44
N VAL A 672 -10.32 -20.48 -51.15
CA VAL A 672 -11.14 -20.23 -49.96
C VAL A 672 -11.39 -21.57 -49.28
N ARG A 673 -11.56 -21.58 -47.95
CA ARG A 673 -11.91 -22.83 -47.24
C ARG A 673 -13.34 -23.29 -47.55
N GLY A 674 -13.53 -24.60 -47.62
CA GLY A 674 -14.83 -25.25 -47.70
C GLY A 674 -15.44 -25.54 -46.32
N GLY A 675 -16.77 -25.67 -46.25
CA GLY A 675 -17.45 -26.15 -45.03
C GLY A 675 -17.40 -25.21 -43.82
N GLN A 676 -17.29 -23.91 -44.05
CA GLN A 676 -17.20 -22.87 -43.01
C GLN A 676 -18.54 -22.41 -42.46
#